data_AF-A0A6L9KQU4-F1
#
_entry.id   AF-A0A6L9KQU4-F1
#
_cell.length_a   1.000
_cell.length_b   1.000
_cell.length_c   1.000
_cell.angle_alpha   90.00
_cell.angle_beta   90.00
_cell.angle_gamma   90.00
#
_symmetry.space_group_name_H-M   'P 1'
#
loop_
_entity.id
_entity.type
_entity.pdbx_description
1 polymer ?
#
loop_
_entity_poly.entity_id
_entity_poly.type
_entity_poly.pdbx_seq_one_letter_code
_entity_poly.pdbx_strand_id
1 'polypeptide(L)'
;MQALINALSQHPELALAAVFAAALLESVAVVGTVVPGSSVVVVGGVLVGLQVLDPWWAGLAAVTGATLGDGMSYWLGRHYHERLLNVWPLKSYPALFERGQAYFTRNGGKSVFLGRFLGPVRAIVPVVAGMADMPVPRFMVVNVLSAIAWAGAHLLPGVLFGASLQLAGAVSSRLLILLLGVALAVWLAAVLWRLARRRVWPLVSRWRDHAVAWAHARAGVLPRVIRSLLDPARAESLGLLMAALLLLGGAWMFLGILEDVLSNDPLVQFDHVVFTSLQQLRSAWADQLMITATELGSAPVALAVITAVALLLALKRCWRTLAYWLTAVGFAQALVWILKLTLGRARPIAMYAGMEQFSFPSGHAASSIVLYGFLAVLLARGKSPRVRSAIALVAALLVGLISFSRLYLGAHWLSDVLASLSLGTAWVALLSMAYLQHVRGERLPARALSLTALGALVLAGAGVVATHRAADVIRYAPGQVGATVTLADWPSGGWRRLPARRTEVDGDHEEPLALQWAATADRIEQVLQAGGWHRPPPWASRAALLWLLPSSPAGQLPVLAKFHQGEAPTMSFERELDPSQRLVIRLWRTDYSVSTANNPAAPLWVGIATRERLMHPAGLLTLAKTDPDFASSTAQFAMLLQAHKVAVTIRYRDALAVLLLQ
;
A
#
# COMPACT_ATOMS: atom_id res chain seq x y z
N MET A 1 11.03 17.64 -21.66
CA MET A 1 9.97 16.66 -21.94
C MET A 1 8.68 17.33 -22.42
N GLN A 2 8.04 18.20 -21.61
CA GLN A 2 6.77 18.85 -21.98
C GLN A 2 6.82 19.65 -23.30
N ALA A 3 7.90 20.41 -23.53
CA ALA A 3 8.08 21.15 -24.79
C ALA A 3 8.21 20.24 -26.03
N LEU A 4 8.82 19.06 -25.87
CA LEU A 4 8.94 18.07 -26.94
C LEU A 4 7.58 17.41 -27.24
N ILE A 5 6.82 17.07 -26.19
CA ILE A 5 5.47 16.52 -26.33
C ILE A 5 4.54 17.54 -27.01
N ASN A 6 4.61 18.81 -26.62
CA ASN A 6 3.80 19.87 -27.23
C ASN A 6 4.18 20.12 -28.70
N ALA A 7 5.47 20.05 -29.04
CA ALA A 7 5.92 20.17 -30.43
C ALA A 7 5.44 18.98 -31.29
N LEU A 8 5.50 17.76 -30.76
CA LEU A 8 5.04 16.55 -31.45
C LEU A 8 3.50 16.46 -31.53
N SER A 9 2.76 17.02 -30.57
CA SER A 9 1.30 17.11 -30.65
C SER A 9 0.80 18.11 -31.70
N GLN A 10 1.64 19.10 -32.04
CA GLN A 10 1.33 20.04 -33.12
C GLN A 10 1.61 19.44 -34.51
N HIS A 11 2.46 18.41 -34.59
CA HIS A 11 2.86 17.75 -35.84
C HIS A 11 2.88 16.21 -35.73
N PRO A 12 1.73 15.56 -35.48
CA PRO A 12 1.65 14.10 -35.32
C PRO A 12 2.10 13.34 -36.59
N GLU A 13 1.95 13.93 -37.77
CA GLU A 13 2.40 13.40 -39.05
C GLU A 13 3.92 13.16 -39.09
N LEU A 14 4.72 14.04 -38.48
CA LEU A 14 6.18 13.89 -38.45
C LEU A 14 6.59 12.71 -37.55
N ALA A 15 5.86 12.48 -36.45
CA ALA A 15 6.11 11.35 -35.57
C ALA A 15 5.73 10.02 -36.25
N LEU A 16 4.63 9.98 -37.00
CA LEU A 16 4.25 8.81 -37.80
C LEU A 16 5.26 8.54 -38.92
N ALA A 17 5.74 9.59 -39.60
CA ALA A 17 6.80 9.47 -40.61
C ALA A 17 8.11 8.93 -40.00
N ALA A 18 8.47 9.37 -38.78
CA ALA A 18 9.63 8.86 -38.06
C ALA A 18 9.47 7.38 -37.68
N VAL A 19 8.29 6.96 -37.21
CA VAL A 19 7.98 5.54 -36.93
C VAL A 19 8.09 4.69 -38.20
N PHE A 20 7.52 5.16 -39.32
CA PHE A 20 7.63 4.50 -40.61
C PHE A 20 9.08 4.38 -41.08
N ALA A 21 9.82 5.50 -41.09
CA ALA A 21 11.21 5.53 -41.55
C ALA A 21 12.11 4.66 -40.67
N ALA A 22 11.91 4.69 -39.34
CA ALA A 22 12.65 3.84 -38.42
C ALA A 22 12.39 2.35 -38.67
N ALA A 23 11.12 1.95 -38.82
CA ALA A 23 10.77 0.56 -39.13
C ALA A 23 11.32 0.11 -40.49
N LEU A 24 11.29 1.00 -41.49
CA LEU A 24 11.83 0.72 -42.82
C LEU A 24 13.35 0.54 -42.80
N LEU A 25 14.08 1.54 -42.28
CA LEU A 25 15.54 1.53 -42.24
C LEU A 25 16.08 0.36 -41.40
N GLU A 26 15.36 0.00 -40.33
CA GLU A 26 15.71 -1.13 -39.48
C GLU A 26 15.51 -2.51 -40.15
N SER A 27 14.61 -2.58 -41.14
CA SER A 27 14.32 -3.80 -41.90
C SER A 27 15.13 -3.93 -43.20
N VAL A 28 15.76 -2.84 -43.67
CA VAL A 28 16.68 -2.88 -44.81
C VAL A 28 18.01 -3.52 -44.39
N ALA A 29 18.47 -4.49 -45.17
CA ALA A 29 19.75 -5.16 -44.99
C ALA A 29 20.88 -4.11 -44.89
N VAL A 30 21.86 -4.34 -44.00
CA VAL A 30 22.99 -3.42 -43.73
C VAL A 30 22.62 -2.15 -42.96
N VAL A 31 21.53 -1.46 -43.32
CA VAL A 31 21.09 -0.26 -42.62
C VAL A 31 20.55 -0.61 -41.23
N GLY A 32 19.77 -1.69 -41.15
CA GLY A 32 19.16 -2.15 -39.91
C GLY A 32 20.11 -2.78 -38.89
N THR A 33 21.38 -3.00 -39.25
CA THR A 33 22.40 -3.39 -38.26
C THR A 33 22.99 -2.19 -37.53
N VAL A 34 22.81 -0.97 -38.06
CA VAL A 34 23.31 0.28 -37.48
C VAL A 34 22.19 1.10 -36.83
N VAL A 35 21.00 1.11 -37.43
CA VAL A 35 19.86 1.93 -36.98
C VAL A 35 18.97 1.14 -36.00
N PRO A 36 18.88 1.53 -34.71
CA PRO A 36 18.00 0.89 -33.74
C PRO A 36 16.55 1.41 -33.88
N GLY A 37 15.90 1.11 -35.00
CA GLY A 37 14.55 1.59 -35.31
C GLY A 37 13.49 1.18 -34.28
N SER A 38 13.67 0.03 -33.63
CA SER A 38 12.79 -0.53 -32.61
C SER A 38 12.62 0.40 -31.42
N SER A 39 13.67 1.14 -31.03
CA SER A 39 13.57 2.15 -29.97
C SER A 39 12.63 3.30 -30.37
N VAL A 40 12.68 3.74 -31.63
CA VAL A 40 11.80 4.80 -32.15
C VAL A 40 10.35 4.32 -32.23
N VAL A 41 10.12 3.07 -32.64
CA VAL A 41 8.79 2.47 -32.65
C VAL A 41 8.23 2.35 -31.23
N VAL A 42 9.04 1.97 -30.23
CA VAL A 42 8.63 1.97 -28.82
C VAL A 42 8.25 3.38 -28.35
N VAL A 43 9.04 4.40 -28.70
CA VAL A 43 8.71 5.81 -28.40
C VAL A 43 7.42 6.24 -29.09
N GLY A 44 7.17 5.81 -30.33
CA GLY A 44 5.89 5.98 -31.01
C GLY A 44 4.72 5.36 -30.23
N GLY A 45 4.94 4.19 -29.64
CA GLY A 45 3.99 3.57 -28.70
C GLY A 45 3.74 4.43 -27.46
N VAL A 46 4.78 5.04 -26.88
CA VAL A 46 4.62 5.99 -25.76
C VAL A 46 3.74 7.17 -26.15
N LEU A 47 3.92 7.73 -27.34
CA LEU A 47 3.09 8.82 -27.84
C LEU A 47 1.63 8.40 -28.06
N VAL A 48 1.38 7.18 -28.50
CA VAL A 48 0.02 6.61 -28.55
C VAL A 48 -0.58 6.49 -27.14
N GLY A 49 0.18 5.99 -26.16
CA GLY A 49 -0.25 5.90 -24.77
C GLY A 49 -0.54 7.27 -24.13
N LEU A 50 0.16 8.31 -24.57
CA LEU A 50 -0.06 9.70 -24.19
C LEU A 50 -1.20 10.38 -24.97
N GLN A 51 -1.94 9.65 -25.81
CA GLN A 51 -3.03 10.16 -26.67
C GLN A 51 -2.57 11.23 -27.67
N VAL A 52 -1.28 11.24 -28.04
CA VAL A 52 -0.72 12.15 -29.05
C VAL A 52 -0.84 11.55 -30.46
N LEU A 53 -0.71 10.22 -30.58
CA LEU A 53 -0.85 9.48 -31.83
C LEU A 53 -2.01 8.50 -31.77
N ASP A 54 -2.70 8.32 -32.90
CA ASP A 54 -3.71 7.27 -33.05
C ASP A 54 -3.03 5.88 -33.15
N PRO A 55 -3.49 4.88 -32.39
CA PRO A 55 -2.89 3.54 -32.37
C PRO A 55 -2.92 2.84 -33.74
N TRP A 56 -3.95 3.08 -34.55
CA TRP A 56 -4.10 2.44 -35.85
C TRP A 56 -3.13 3.01 -36.87
N TRP A 57 -2.95 4.34 -36.88
CA TRP A 57 -2.00 4.99 -37.78
C TRP A 57 -0.55 4.67 -37.40
N ALA A 58 -0.22 4.64 -36.11
CA ALA A 58 1.11 4.23 -35.65
C ALA A 58 1.41 2.76 -35.98
N GLY A 59 0.42 1.88 -35.79
CA GLY A 59 0.50 0.47 -36.18
C GLY A 59 0.69 0.31 -37.69
N LEU A 60 -0.10 1.02 -38.50
CA LEU A 60 0.00 0.97 -39.96
C LEU A 60 1.37 1.47 -40.45
N ALA A 61 1.88 2.58 -39.91
CA ALA A 61 3.20 3.12 -40.23
C ALA A 61 4.32 2.12 -39.92
N ALA A 62 4.30 1.49 -38.74
CA ALA A 62 5.29 0.49 -38.35
C ALA A 62 5.23 -0.77 -39.24
N VAL A 63 4.03 -1.29 -39.50
CA VAL A 63 3.84 -2.50 -40.33
C VAL A 63 4.25 -2.26 -41.77
N THR A 64 3.83 -1.14 -42.38
CA THR A 64 4.15 -0.82 -43.77
C THR A 64 5.65 -0.54 -43.94
N GLY A 65 6.27 0.22 -43.03
CA GLY A 65 7.71 0.46 -43.05
C GLY A 65 8.52 -0.83 -42.96
N ALA A 66 8.24 -1.68 -41.97
CA ALA A 66 8.93 -2.96 -41.79
C ALA A 66 8.72 -3.91 -42.98
N THR A 67 7.50 -3.97 -43.53
CA THR A 67 7.18 -4.82 -44.69
C THR A 67 7.97 -4.39 -45.93
N LEU A 68 8.02 -3.08 -46.20
CA LEU A 68 8.75 -2.52 -47.33
C LEU A 68 10.26 -2.74 -47.18
N GLY A 69 10.82 -2.51 -45.98
CA GLY A 69 12.24 -2.73 -45.73
C GLY A 69 12.66 -4.20 -45.94
N ASP A 70 11.91 -5.16 -45.40
CA ASP A 70 12.19 -6.59 -45.60
C ASP A 70 11.98 -6.99 -47.07
N GLY A 71 11.01 -6.36 -47.76
CA GLY A 71 10.77 -6.54 -49.19
C GLY A 71 11.95 -6.09 -50.05
N MET A 72 12.56 -4.93 -49.72
CA MET A 72 13.77 -4.45 -50.37
C MET A 72 14.93 -5.42 -50.15
N SER A 73 15.13 -5.89 -48.91
CA SER A 73 16.15 -6.87 -48.55
C SER A 73 15.98 -8.20 -49.31
N TYR A 74 14.74 -8.68 -49.41
CA TYR A 74 14.40 -9.87 -50.19
C TYR A 74 14.68 -9.70 -51.69
N TRP A 75 14.31 -8.55 -52.26
CA TRP A 75 14.54 -8.26 -53.67
C TRP A 75 16.03 -8.16 -54.00
N LEU A 76 16.81 -7.53 -53.12
CA LEU A 76 18.28 -7.53 -53.23
C LEU A 76 18.84 -8.95 -53.27
N GLY A 77 18.41 -9.81 -52.34
CA GLY A 77 18.81 -11.23 -52.32
C GLY A 77 18.46 -11.98 -53.60
N ARG A 78 17.26 -11.75 -54.14
CA ARG A 78 16.76 -12.40 -55.36
C ARG A 78 17.42 -11.89 -56.64
N HIS A 79 17.82 -10.62 -56.70
CA HIS A 79 18.42 -10.05 -57.92
C HIS A 79 19.92 -10.34 -58.02
N TYR A 80 20.64 -10.27 -56.90
CA TYR A 80 22.10 -10.37 -56.89
C TYR A 80 22.64 -11.76 -56.48
N HIS A 81 21.80 -12.63 -55.92
CA HIS A 81 22.17 -13.99 -55.47
C HIS A 81 23.53 -14.03 -54.74
N GLU A 82 24.44 -14.92 -55.14
CA GLU A 82 25.75 -15.11 -54.51
C GLU A 82 26.70 -13.90 -54.65
N ARG A 83 26.41 -12.96 -55.56
CA ARG A 83 27.26 -11.75 -55.73
C ARG A 83 27.26 -10.87 -54.48
N LEU A 84 26.19 -10.91 -53.67
CA LEU A 84 26.08 -10.17 -52.40
C LEU A 84 27.09 -10.65 -51.34
N LEU A 85 27.57 -11.90 -51.43
CA LEU A 85 28.56 -12.45 -50.51
C LEU A 85 29.92 -11.73 -50.60
N ASN A 86 30.19 -11.10 -51.74
CA ASN A 86 31.42 -10.35 -52.00
C ASN A 86 31.30 -8.86 -51.61
N VAL A 87 30.15 -8.43 -51.09
CA VAL A 87 29.88 -7.03 -50.72
C VAL A 87 29.85 -6.89 -49.20
N TRP A 88 30.36 -5.77 -48.69
CA TRP A 88 30.26 -5.44 -47.27
C TRP A 88 28.78 -5.26 -46.87
N PRO A 89 28.30 -5.77 -45.72
CA PRO A 89 29.01 -6.40 -44.61
C PRO A 89 29.05 -7.94 -44.68
N LEU A 90 28.38 -8.58 -45.65
CA LEU A 90 28.33 -10.05 -45.76
C LEU A 90 29.73 -10.66 -45.97
N LYS A 91 30.60 -9.97 -46.71
CA LYS A 91 32.02 -10.32 -46.86
C LYS A 91 32.80 -10.30 -45.54
N SER A 92 32.49 -9.35 -44.66
CA SER A 92 33.22 -9.12 -43.41
C SER A 92 32.70 -9.95 -42.23
N TYR A 93 31.48 -10.49 -42.34
CA TYR A 93 30.83 -11.26 -41.27
C TYR A 93 30.19 -12.56 -41.81
N PRO A 94 30.98 -13.51 -42.32
CA PRO A 94 30.47 -14.76 -42.92
C PRO A 94 29.64 -15.59 -41.94
N ALA A 95 29.99 -15.58 -40.65
CA ALA A 95 29.27 -16.31 -39.60
C ALA A 95 27.80 -15.86 -39.44
N LEU A 96 27.46 -14.61 -39.73
CA LEU A 96 26.08 -14.13 -39.66
C LEU A 96 25.24 -14.66 -40.84
N PHE A 97 25.85 -14.73 -42.02
CA PHE A 97 25.25 -15.33 -43.20
C PHE A 97 25.04 -16.83 -43.02
N GLU A 98 26.06 -17.57 -42.57
CA GLU A 98 25.95 -19.01 -42.27
C GLU A 98 24.85 -19.33 -41.27
N ARG A 99 24.71 -18.51 -40.21
CA ARG A 99 23.61 -18.64 -39.23
C ARG A 99 22.25 -18.38 -39.88
N GLY A 100 22.13 -17.34 -40.70
CA GLY A 100 20.90 -17.02 -41.43
C GLY A 100 20.49 -18.14 -42.40
N GLN A 101 21.46 -18.69 -43.14
CA GLN A 101 21.26 -19.80 -44.06
C GLN A 101 20.92 -21.09 -43.32
N ALA A 102 21.67 -21.48 -42.29
CA ALA A 102 21.37 -22.66 -41.48
C ALA A 102 19.99 -22.56 -40.81
N TYR A 103 19.60 -21.37 -40.37
CA TYR A 103 18.28 -21.11 -39.82
C TYR A 103 17.18 -21.26 -40.88
N PHE A 104 17.39 -20.72 -42.08
CA PHE A 104 16.49 -20.83 -43.22
C PHE A 104 16.32 -22.27 -43.68
N THR A 105 17.41 -23.03 -43.83
CA THR A 105 17.39 -24.44 -44.24
C THR A 105 16.66 -25.32 -43.22
N ARG A 106 16.80 -25.03 -41.91
CA ARG A 106 16.17 -25.81 -40.83
C ARG A 106 14.67 -25.53 -40.68
N ASN A 107 14.23 -24.28 -40.84
CA ASN A 107 12.86 -23.87 -40.53
C ASN A 107 12.02 -23.42 -41.74
N GLY A 108 12.64 -23.34 -42.93
CA GLY A 108 11.98 -22.98 -44.20
C GLY A 108 11.31 -21.61 -44.13
N GLY A 109 10.08 -21.50 -44.65
CA GLY A 109 9.30 -20.25 -44.60
C GLY A 109 9.02 -19.72 -43.19
N LYS A 110 9.08 -20.56 -42.13
CA LYS A 110 8.92 -20.10 -40.73
C LYS A 110 10.08 -19.22 -40.27
N SER A 111 11.22 -19.32 -40.96
CA SER A 111 12.43 -18.56 -40.65
C SER A 111 12.22 -17.06 -40.85
N VAL A 112 11.46 -16.67 -41.88
CA VAL A 112 11.12 -15.27 -42.15
C VAL A 112 10.30 -14.68 -40.99
N PHE A 113 9.37 -15.45 -40.44
CA PHE A 113 8.55 -14.99 -39.32
C PHE A 113 9.35 -14.83 -38.03
N LEU A 114 10.05 -15.89 -37.63
CA LEU A 114 10.75 -15.95 -36.34
C LEU A 114 12.08 -15.16 -36.35
N GLY A 115 12.73 -15.06 -37.52
CA GLY A 115 13.97 -14.31 -37.71
C GLY A 115 13.80 -12.82 -37.40
N ARG A 116 12.60 -12.25 -37.58
CA ARG A 116 12.30 -10.85 -37.27
C ARG A 116 12.45 -10.47 -35.79
N PHE A 117 12.39 -11.45 -34.89
CA PHE A 117 12.55 -11.24 -33.45
C PHE A 117 13.97 -11.51 -32.93
N LEU A 118 14.88 -11.92 -33.82
CA LEU A 118 16.26 -12.28 -33.47
C LEU A 118 17.23 -11.25 -34.05
N GLY A 119 17.68 -10.31 -33.21
CA GLY A 119 18.40 -9.07 -33.60
C GLY A 119 19.35 -9.19 -34.80
N PRO A 120 20.48 -9.90 -34.72
CA PRO A 120 21.44 -10.00 -35.83
C PRO A 120 20.94 -10.79 -37.05
N VAL A 121 19.96 -11.67 -36.86
CA VAL A 121 19.44 -12.59 -37.87
C VAL A 121 18.33 -11.92 -38.71
N ARG A 122 17.59 -10.97 -38.12
CA ARG A 122 16.48 -10.23 -38.77
C ARG A 122 16.88 -9.59 -40.10
N ALA A 123 18.02 -8.90 -40.15
CA ALA A 123 18.44 -8.15 -41.34
C ALA A 123 18.91 -9.05 -42.50
N ILE A 124 19.20 -10.33 -42.23
CA ILE A 124 19.83 -11.26 -43.18
C ILE A 124 18.82 -12.27 -43.72
N VAL A 125 17.85 -12.72 -42.92
CA VAL A 125 16.87 -13.73 -43.32
C VAL A 125 16.07 -13.35 -44.56
N PRO A 126 15.57 -12.11 -44.74
CA PRO A 126 14.90 -11.71 -45.98
C PRO A 126 15.81 -11.84 -47.21
N VAL A 127 17.08 -11.44 -47.09
CA VAL A 127 18.09 -11.56 -48.16
C VAL A 127 18.31 -13.02 -48.52
N VAL A 128 18.52 -13.89 -47.53
CA VAL A 128 18.70 -15.34 -47.72
C VAL A 128 17.46 -15.97 -48.37
N ALA A 129 16.26 -15.57 -47.97
CA ALA A 129 15.02 -16.04 -48.57
C ALA A 129 14.91 -15.64 -50.05
N GLY A 130 15.40 -14.45 -50.41
CA GLY A 130 15.51 -13.99 -51.80
C GLY A 130 16.54 -14.77 -52.60
N MET A 131 17.75 -14.98 -52.05
CA MET A 131 18.82 -15.75 -52.69
C MET A 131 18.42 -17.21 -52.96
N ALA A 132 17.58 -17.78 -52.09
CA ALA A 132 17.02 -19.12 -52.20
C ALA A 132 15.76 -19.21 -53.07
N ASP A 133 15.45 -18.17 -53.85
CA ASP A 133 14.33 -18.11 -54.80
C ASP A 133 12.93 -18.38 -54.22
N MET A 134 12.73 -18.17 -52.91
CA MET A 134 11.43 -18.35 -52.26
C MET A 134 10.33 -17.60 -53.01
N PRO A 135 9.17 -18.20 -53.35
CA PRO A 135 8.12 -17.52 -54.12
C PRO A 135 7.63 -16.22 -53.46
N VAL A 136 7.54 -15.14 -54.23
CA VAL A 136 7.16 -13.79 -53.77
C VAL A 136 5.86 -13.77 -52.94
N PRO A 137 4.77 -14.44 -53.37
CA PRO A 137 3.52 -14.41 -52.60
C PRO A 137 3.68 -15.04 -51.21
N ARG A 138 4.47 -16.13 -51.12
CA ARG A 138 4.72 -16.83 -49.87
C ARG A 138 5.58 -15.98 -48.93
N PHE A 139 6.57 -15.28 -49.46
CA PHE A 139 7.39 -14.35 -48.68
C PHE A 139 6.54 -13.18 -48.15
N MET A 140 5.75 -12.54 -49.02
CA MET A 140 4.94 -11.38 -48.65
C MET A 140 3.91 -11.69 -47.54
N VAL A 141 3.21 -12.82 -47.62
CA VAL A 141 2.26 -13.23 -46.57
C VAL A 141 2.95 -13.37 -45.21
N VAL A 142 4.10 -14.07 -45.18
CA VAL A 142 4.84 -14.29 -43.92
C VAL A 142 5.48 -12.99 -43.43
N ASN A 143 5.96 -12.15 -44.33
CA ASN A 143 6.52 -10.84 -44.01
C ASN A 143 5.47 -9.92 -43.37
N VAL A 144 4.28 -9.79 -43.96
CA VAL A 144 3.22 -8.94 -43.40
C VAL A 144 2.76 -9.45 -42.03
N LEU A 145 2.52 -10.76 -41.89
CA LEU A 145 2.07 -11.34 -40.62
C LEU A 145 3.12 -11.15 -39.50
N SER A 146 4.40 -11.29 -39.82
CA SER A 146 5.46 -11.05 -38.84
C SER A 146 5.67 -9.56 -38.54
N ALA A 147 5.43 -8.67 -39.50
CA ALA A 147 5.47 -7.22 -39.28
C ALA A 147 4.37 -6.77 -38.32
N ILE A 148 3.14 -7.32 -38.45
CA ILE A 148 2.03 -7.06 -37.51
C ILE A 148 2.40 -7.50 -36.09
N ALA A 149 2.89 -8.73 -35.94
CA ALA A 149 3.29 -9.25 -34.64
C ALA A 149 4.44 -8.44 -34.02
N TRP A 150 5.43 -8.03 -34.84
CA TRP A 150 6.56 -7.22 -34.40
C TRP A 150 6.15 -5.80 -34.01
N ALA A 151 5.28 -5.15 -34.78
CA ALA A 151 4.75 -3.82 -34.46
C ALA A 151 3.98 -3.85 -33.13
N GLY A 152 3.13 -4.85 -32.91
CA GLY A 152 2.46 -5.06 -31.63
C GLY A 152 3.45 -5.26 -30.46
N ALA A 153 4.49 -6.07 -30.66
CA ALA A 153 5.49 -6.35 -29.63
C ALA A 153 6.29 -5.10 -29.19
N HIS A 154 6.48 -4.11 -30.07
CA HIS A 154 7.24 -2.89 -29.78
C HIS A 154 6.34 -1.71 -29.39
N LEU A 155 5.19 -1.53 -30.04
CA LEU A 155 4.25 -0.46 -29.73
C LEU A 155 3.58 -0.68 -28.36
N LEU A 156 3.13 -1.91 -28.06
CA LEU A 156 2.30 -2.17 -26.87
C LEU A 156 3.02 -1.84 -25.55
N PRO A 157 4.30 -2.22 -25.31
CA PRO A 157 5.01 -1.79 -24.11
C PRO A 157 5.12 -0.27 -24.00
N GLY A 158 5.34 0.43 -25.12
CA GLY A 158 5.34 1.89 -25.19
C GLY A 158 3.98 2.48 -24.82
N VAL A 159 2.88 1.95 -25.38
CA VAL A 159 1.50 2.37 -25.08
C VAL A 159 1.20 2.23 -23.61
N LEU A 160 1.53 1.07 -23.01
CA LEU A 160 1.34 0.83 -21.59
C LEU A 160 2.14 1.81 -20.73
N PHE A 161 3.38 2.11 -21.13
CA PHE A 161 4.22 3.09 -20.44
C PHE A 161 3.64 4.51 -20.55
N GLY A 162 3.24 4.96 -21.74
CA GLY A 162 2.61 6.26 -21.96
C GLY A 162 1.31 6.43 -21.16
N ALA A 163 0.44 5.42 -21.20
CA ALA A 163 -0.79 5.40 -20.41
C ALA A 163 -0.50 5.45 -18.89
N SER A 164 0.55 4.76 -18.44
CA SER A 164 0.98 4.82 -17.03
C SER A 164 1.49 6.20 -16.60
N LEU A 165 2.09 6.97 -17.52
CA LEU A 165 2.53 8.34 -17.24
C LEU A 165 1.35 9.33 -17.12
N GLN A 166 0.30 9.17 -17.94
CA GLN A 166 -0.94 9.94 -17.76
C GLN A 166 -1.60 9.61 -16.41
N LEU A 167 -1.62 8.33 -16.04
CA LEU A 167 -2.11 7.89 -14.73
C LEU A 167 -1.22 8.42 -13.59
N ALA A 168 0.11 8.45 -13.75
CA ALA A 168 1.02 9.00 -12.76
C ALA A 168 0.81 10.50 -12.51
N GLY A 169 0.37 11.26 -13.52
CA GLY A 169 -0.09 12.65 -13.34
C GLY A 169 -1.40 12.77 -12.56
N ALA A 170 -2.24 11.73 -12.57
CA ALA A 170 -3.50 11.63 -11.80
C ALA A 170 -3.32 10.97 -10.42
N VAL A 171 -2.17 10.33 -10.16
CA VAL A 171 -1.81 9.71 -8.89
C VAL A 171 -1.37 10.82 -7.93
N SER A 172 -2.16 11.07 -6.88
CA SER A 172 -1.75 12.01 -5.84
C SER A 172 -0.45 11.56 -5.17
N SER A 173 0.38 12.49 -4.70
CA SER A 173 1.60 12.20 -3.93
C SER A 173 1.35 11.22 -2.78
N ARG A 174 0.15 11.25 -2.21
CA ARG A 174 -0.34 10.32 -1.16
C ARG A 174 -0.44 8.88 -1.63
N LEU A 175 -0.99 8.63 -2.83
CA LEU A 175 -1.06 7.29 -3.41
C LEU A 175 0.33 6.76 -3.76
N LEU A 176 1.25 7.61 -4.22
CA LEU A 176 2.64 7.21 -4.42
C LEU A 176 3.31 6.77 -3.11
N ILE A 177 3.14 7.55 -2.04
CA ILE A 177 3.66 7.18 -0.70
C ILE A 177 3.06 5.84 -0.23
N LEU A 178 1.76 5.64 -0.41
CA LEU A 178 1.09 4.38 -0.06
C LEU A 178 1.66 3.20 -0.86
N LEU A 179 1.79 3.34 -2.18
CA LEU A 179 2.33 2.28 -3.04
C LEU A 179 3.78 1.95 -2.72
N LEU A 180 4.61 2.97 -2.46
CA LEU A 180 5.99 2.77 -2.00
C LEU A 180 6.04 2.10 -0.63
N GLY A 181 5.14 2.47 0.29
CA GLY A 181 5.00 1.83 1.59
C GLY A 181 4.62 0.34 1.49
N VAL A 182 3.64 0.00 0.64
CA VAL A 182 3.24 -1.38 0.38
C VAL A 182 4.37 -2.18 -0.28
N ALA A 183 5.04 -1.60 -1.27
CA ALA A 183 6.18 -2.23 -1.93
C ALA A 183 7.33 -2.48 -0.95
N LEU A 184 7.63 -1.51 -0.08
CA LEU A 184 8.63 -1.65 0.99
C LEU A 184 8.23 -2.74 1.98
N ALA A 185 6.95 -2.82 2.38
CA ALA A 185 6.47 -3.86 3.27
C ALA A 185 6.59 -5.26 2.66
N VAL A 186 6.23 -5.43 1.38
CA VAL A 186 6.40 -6.71 0.66
C VAL A 186 7.88 -7.07 0.52
N TRP A 187 8.73 -6.09 0.20
CA TRP A 187 10.18 -6.28 0.12
C TRP A 187 10.76 -6.67 1.47
N LEU A 188 10.41 -5.98 2.54
CA LEU A 188 10.86 -6.26 3.90
C LEU A 188 10.37 -7.64 4.35
N ALA A 189 9.11 -8.00 4.09
CA ALA A 189 8.59 -9.34 4.35
C ALA A 189 9.41 -10.41 3.61
N ALA A 190 9.74 -10.19 2.32
CA ALA A 190 10.58 -11.09 1.55
C ALA A 190 12.04 -11.17 2.07
N VAL A 191 12.60 -10.07 2.56
CA VAL A 191 13.94 -10.01 3.16
C VAL A 191 13.96 -10.71 4.51
N LEU A 192 13.07 -10.36 5.43
CA LEU A 192 12.91 -10.99 6.74
C LEU A 192 12.65 -12.49 6.59
N TRP A 193 11.83 -12.88 5.61
CA TRP A 193 11.62 -14.25 5.22
C TRP A 193 12.92 -14.98 4.81
N ARG A 194 13.70 -14.36 3.91
CA ARG A 194 15.00 -14.90 3.47
C ARG A 194 15.97 -15.00 4.66
N LEU A 195 15.99 -14.01 5.54
CA LEU A 195 16.85 -13.96 6.72
C LEU A 195 16.44 -15.02 7.75
N ALA A 196 15.16 -15.12 8.10
CA ALA A 196 14.63 -16.15 8.98
C ALA A 196 14.98 -17.55 8.47
N ARG A 197 14.82 -17.77 7.17
CA ARG A 197 15.18 -19.05 6.53
C ARG A 197 16.68 -19.35 6.53
N ARG A 198 17.55 -18.34 6.40
CA ARG A 198 19.02 -18.51 6.35
C ARG A 198 19.68 -18.54 7.74
N ARG A 199 19.17 -17.77 8.70
CA ARG A 199 19.80 -17.52 10.01
C ARG A 199 19.01 -18.14 11.16
N VAL A 200 17.70 -17.93 11.23
CA VAL A 200 16.87 -18.41 12.34
C VAL A 200 16.64 -19.93 12.22
N TRP A 201 16.39 -20.43 11.01
CA TRP A 201 16.11 -21.86 10.79
C TRP A 201 17.25 -22.79 11.25
N PRO A 202 18.55 -22.53 10.92
CA PRO A 202 19.65 -23.33 11.46
C PRO A 202 19.80 -23.25 12.98
N LEU A 203 19.52 -22.08 13.58
CA LEU A 203 19.57 -21.91 15.03
C LEU A 203 18.48 -22.75 15.69
N VAL A 204 17.22 -22.60 15.27
CA VAL A 204 16.09 -23.37 15.82
C VAL A 204 16.32 -24.87 15.68
N SER A 205 16.89 -25.34 14.56
CA SER A 205 17.26 -26.75 14.44
C SER A 205 18.34 -27.17 15.46
N ARG A 206 19.36 -26.34 15.71
CA ARG A 206 20.39 -26.64 16.73
C ARG A 206 19.81 -26.68 18.14
N TRP A 207 18.96 -25.72 18.49
CA TRP A 207 18.28 -25.67 19.80
C TRP A 207 17.38 -26.90 20.01
N ARG A 208 16.63 -27.29 18.98
CA ARG A 208 15.86 -28.54 18.97
C ARG A 208 16.77 -29.73 19.24
N ASP A 209 17.87 -29.87 18.51
CA ASP A 209 18.76 -31.02 18.63
C ASP A 209 19.37 -31.11 20.04
N HIS A 210 19.72 -29.96 20.65
CA HIS A 210 20.16 -29.88 22.05
C HIS A 210 19.05 -30.25 23.03
N ALA A 211 17.83 -29.75 22.84
CA ALA A 211 16.69 -30.05 23.72
C ALA A 211 16.33 -31.54 23.68
N VAL A 212 16.41 -32.16 22.49
CA VAL A 212 16.22 -33.61 22.31
C VAL A 212 17.33 -34.39 23.02
N ALA A 213 18.60 -34.01 22.84
CA ALA A 213 19.73 -34.65 23.52
C ALA A 213 19.61 -34.57 25.04
N TRP A 214 19.25 -33.39 25.58
CA TRP A 214 18.96 -33.19 27.00
C TRP A 214 17.80 -34.07 27.49
N ALA A 215 16.75 -34.21 26.67
CA ALA A 215 15.57 -35.01 27.02
C ALA A 215 15.81 -36.52 26.96
N HIS A 216 16.80 -36.98 26.18
CA HIS A 216 17.30 -38.35 26.22
C HIS A 216 18.12 -38.63 27.47
N ALA A 217 18.83 -37.63 28.01
CA ALA A 217 19.67 -37.77 29.19
C ALA A 217 18.91 -37.74 30.54
N ARG A 218 17.60 -37.46 30.55
CA ARG A 218 16.79 -37.34 31.79
C ARG A 218 15.56 -38.23 31.78
N ALA A 219 15.22 -38.77 32.96
CA ALA A 219 13.97 -39.47 33.21
C ALA A 219 12.93 -38.52 33.84
N GLY A 220 11.67 -38.60 33.39
CA GLY A 220 10.56 -37.78 33.91
C GLY A 220 9.44 -37.57 32.89
N VAL A 221 8.36 -36.90 33.29
CA VAL A 221 7.22 -36.57 32.41
C VAL A 221 7.61 -35.49 31.38
N LEU A 222 8.31 -34.44 31.82
CA LEU A 222 8.74 -33.33 30.95
C LEU A 222 9.67 -33.81 29.81
N PRO A 223 10.75 -34.58 30.07
CA PRO A 223 11.61 -35.12 29.01
C PRO A 223 10.88 -36.07 28.05
N ARG A 224 9.81 -36.74 28.51
CA ARG A 224 8.99 -37.64 27.68
C ARG A 224 8.11 -36.86 26.70
N VAL A 225 7.54 -35.74 27.15
CA VAL A 225 6.76 -34.81 26.30
C VAL A 225 7.67 -34.09 25.30
N ILE A 226 8.85 -33.64 25.74
CA ILE A 226 9.83 -32.99 24.85
C ILE A 226 10.29 -33.96 23.75
N ARG A 227 10.57 -35.23 24.08
CA ARG A 227 10.89 -36.26 23.07
C ARG A 227 9.73 -36.54 22.12
N SER A 228 8.49 -36.65 22.61
CA SER A 228 7.34 -36.96 21.74
C SER A 228 7.02 -35.84 20.76
N LEU A 229 7.28 -34.58 21.13
CA LEU A 229 7.04 -33.40 20.29
C LEU A 229 8.22 -33.08 19.35
N LEU A 230 9.47 -33.32 19.76
CA LEU A 230 10.67 -32.85 19.05
C LEU A 230 11.47 -33.96 18.35
N ASP A 231 10.98 -35.19 18.31
CA ASP A 231 11.63 -36.34 17.68
C ASP A 231 12.11 -36.03 16.24
N PRO A 232 13.43 -36.01 15.96
CA PRO A 232 13.97 -35.73 14.63
C PRO A 232 13.55 -36.76 13.58
N ALA A 233 13.22 -37.99 13.99
CA ALA A 233 12.76 -39.05 13.10
C ALA A 233 11.36 -38.78 12.51
N ARG A 234 10.59 -37.88 13.13
CA ARG A 234 9.30 -37.42 12.60
C ARG A 234 9.52 -36.20 11.72
N ALA A 235 9.22 -36.32 10.43
CA ALA A 235 9.30 -35.20 9.46
C ALA A 235 8.47 -33.96 9.86
N GLU A 236 7.59 -34.07 10.85
CA GLU A 236 6.69 -33.02 11.32
C GLU A 236 7.09 -32.37 12.66
N SER A 237 8.13 -32.83 13.36
CA SER A 237 8.51 -32.32 14.69
C SER A 237 8.87 -30.83 14.71
N LEU A 238 9.55 -30.34 13.65
CA LEU A 238 9.81 -28.91 13.45
C LEU A 238 8.52 -28.10 13.22
N GLY A 239 7.52 -28.71 12.56
CA GLY A 239 6.22 -28.08 12.36
C GLY A 239 5.45 -27.94 13.69
N LEU A 240 5.52 -28.96 14.54
CA LEU A 240 4.92 -28.94 15.88
C LEU A 240 5.60 -27.94 16.81
N LEU A 241 6.94 -27.85 16.81
CA LEU A 241 7.67 -26.84 17.58
C LEU A 241 7.28 -25.42 17.15
N MET A 242 7.23 -25.16 15.84
CA MET A 242 6.85 -23.85 15.32
C MET A 242 5.42 -23.50 15.72
N ALA A 243 4.49 -24.47 15.62
CA ALA A 243 3.12 -24.26 16.06
C ALA A 243 3.04 -24.01 17.59
N ALA A 244 3.82 -24.69 18.41
CA ALA A 244 3.87 -24.42 19.84
C ALA A 244 4.39 -23.00 20.15
N LEU A 245 5.45 -22.55 19.48
CA LEU A 245 5.96 -21.18 19.63
C LEU A 245 4.96 -20.13 19.16
N LEU A 246 4.29 -20.36 18.03
CA LEU A 246 3.23 -19.47 17.53
C LEU A 246 2.01 -19.44 18.45
N LEU A 247 1.66 -20.57 19.07
CA LEU A 247 0.60 -20.63 20.07
C LEU A 247 0.94 -19.78 21.29
N LEU A 248 2.12 -20.01 21.90
CA LEU A 248 2.53 -19.30 23.11
C LEU A 248 2.72 -17.80 22.83
N GLY A 249 3.42 -17.44 21.75
CA GLY A 249 3.64 -16.06 21.37
C GLY A 249 2.36 -15.34 20.97
N GLY A 250 1.48 -15.99 20.21
CA GLY A 250 0.18 -15.44 19.82
C GLY A 250 -0.75 -15.23 21.01
N ALA A 251 -0.80 -16.19 21.94
CA ALA A 251 -1.58 -16.06 23.17
C ALA A 251 -1.04 -14.95 24.09
N TRP A 252 0.28 -14.89 24.30
CA TRP A 252 0.91 -13.84 25.10
C TRP A 252 0.65 -12.45 24.50
N MET A 253 0.85 -12.29 23.19
CA MET A 253 0.60 -11.03 22.51
C MET A 253 -0.89 -10.63 22.54
N PHE A 254 -1.81 -11.58 22.38
CA PHE A 254 -3.24 -11.30 22.51
C PHE A 254 -3.61 -10.83 23.92
N LEU A 255 -3.13 -11.52 24.96
CA LEU A 255 -3.42 -11.16 26.34
C LEU A 255 -2.85 -9.79 26.71
N GLY A 256 -1.63 -9.46 26.26
CA GLY A 256 -1.05 -8.13 26.46
C GLY A 256 -1.86 -7.03 25.76
N ILE A 257 -2.28 -7.25 24.49
CA ILE A 257 -3.14 -6.27 23.80
C ILE A 257 -4.51 -6.15 24.48
N LEU A 258 -5.07 -7.25 24.97
CA LEU A 258 -6.34 -7.23 25.69
C LEU A 258 -6.23 -6.45 27.00
N GLU A 259 -5.15 -6.63 27.75
CA GLU A 259 -4.83 -5.84 28.94
C GLU A 259 -4.72 -4.35 28.58
N ASP A 260 -3.94 -4.00 27.55
CA ASP A 260 -3.78 -2.60 27.13
C ASP A 260 -5.11 -1.94 26.77
N VAL A 261 -6.00 -2.68 26.08
CA VAL A 261 -7.32 -2.21 25.67
C VAL A 261 -8.27 -2.05 26.87
N LEU A 262 -8.16 -2.91 27.88
CA LEU A 262 -8.97 -2.82 29.10
C LEU A 262 -8.49 -1.69 30.02
N SER A 263 -7.18 -1.43 30.06
CA SER A 263 -6.54 -0.42 30.90
C SER A 263 -6.49 0.98 30.26
N ASN A 264 -6.79 1.12 28.96
CA ASN A 264 -6.56 2.33 28.15
C ASN A 264 -5.09 2.78 28.13
N ASP A 265 -4.19 1.80 28.02
CA ASP A 265 -2.73 1.99 28.01
C ASP A 265 -2.20 2.58 26.69
N PRO A 266 -0.90 2.93 26.58
CA PRO A 266 -0.34 3.69 25.45
C PRO A 266 -0.63 3.11 24.05
N LEU A 267 -0.83 1.79 23.93
CA LEU A 267 -1.21 1.16 22.66
C LEU A 267 -2.52 1.74 22.08
N VAL A 268 -3.48 2.10 22.93
CA VAL A 268 -4.76 2.70 22.53
C VAL A 268 -4.57 4.11 21.97
N GLN A 269 -3.55 4.84 22.40
CA GLN A 269 -3.24 6.17 21.87
C GLN A 269 -2.48 6.07 20.54
N PHE A 270 -1.60 5.08 20.43
CA PHE A 270 -0.95 4.76 19.17
C PHE A 270 -1.97 4.39 18.07
N ASP A 271 -3.11 3.78 18.43
CA ASP A 271 -4.22 3.54 17.51
C ASP A 271 -4.70 4.82 16.80
N HIS A 272 -4.83 5.93 17.53
CA HIS A 272 -5.27 7.21 16.97
C HIS A 272 -4.26 7.77 15.99
N VAL A 273 -2.98 7.71 16.31
CA VAL A 273 -1.89 8.21 15.46
C VAL A 273 -1.81 7.42 14.15
N VAL A 274 -1.95 6.10 14.23
CA VAL A 274 -2.01 5.24 13.04
C VAL A 274 -3.25 5.55 12.21
N PHE A 275 -4.40 5.72 12.86
CA PHE A 275 -5.65 6.06 12.17
C PHE A 275 -5.53 7.41 11.42
N THR A 276 -5.13 8.49 12.08
CA THR A 276 -5.02 9.83 11.46
C THR A 276 -4.00 9.84 10.33
N SER A 277 -2.84 9.20 10.53
CA SER A 277 -1.80 9.05 9.50
C SER A 277 -2.33 8.33 8.25
N LEU A 278 -3.10 7.25 8.43
CA LEU A 278 -3.69 6.52 7.31
C LEU A 278 -4.81 7.30 6.64
N GLN A 279 -5.63 8.06 7.39
CA GLN A 279 -6.66 8.92 6.80
C GLN A 279 -6.05 10.01 5.90
N GLN A 280 -4.89 10.57 6.27
CA GLN A 280 -4.18 11.56 5.44
C GLN A 280 -3.67 10.98 4.11
N LEU A 281 -3.38 9.67 4.06
CA LEU A 281 -2.94 8.97 2.85
C LEU A 281 -4.10 8.62 1.90
N ARG A 282 -5.35 8.89 2.29
CA ARG A 282 -6.51 8.50 1.49
C ARG A 282 -6.59 9.22 0.14
N SER A 283 -6.99 8.47 -0.88
CA SER A 283 -7.27 8.96 -2.22
C SER A 283 -8.33 8.10 -2.90
N ALA A 284 -9.09 8.65 -3.85
CA ALA A 284 -10.19 7.92 -4.51
C ALA A 284 -9.73 6.58 -5.14
N TRP A 285 -8.54 6.54 -5.73
CA TRP A 285 -7.97 5.32 -6.32
C TRP A 285 -7.52 4.30 -5.26
N ALA A 286 -6.80 4.75 -4.23
CA ALA A 286 -6.37 3.88 -3.14
C ALA A 286 -7.58 3.30 -2.38
N ASP A 287 -8.63 4.11 -2.19
CA ASP A 287 -9.87 3.69 -1.55
C ASP A 287 -10.53 2.56 -2.34
N GLN A 288 -10.61 2.64 -3.68
CA GLN A 288 -11.16 1.55 -4.50
C GLN A 288 -10.35 0.26 -4.39
N LEU A 289 -9.02 0.35 -4.37
CA LEU A 289 -8.14 -0.81 -4.18
C LEU A 289 -8.33 -1.44 -2.80
N MET A 290 -8.39 -0.62 -1.75
CA MET A 290 -8.54 -1.10 -0.37
C MET A 290 -9.94 -1.63 -0.10
N ILE A 291 -10.99 -1.06 -0.71
CA ILE A 291 -12.35 -1.61 -0.71
C ILE A 291 -12.35 -2.99 -1.36
N THR A 292 -11.75 -3.12 -2.54
CA THR A 292 -11.64 -4.42 -3.22
C THR A 292 -10.88 -5.44 -2.37
N ALA A 293 -9.80 -5.02 -1.71
CA ALA A 293 -9.01 -5.86 -0.84
C ALA A 293 -9.78 -6.32 0.42
N THR A 294 -10.52 -5.42 1.08
CA THR A 294 -11.30 -5.80 2.27
C THR A 294 -12.43 -6.75 1.93
N GLU A 295 -13.02 -6.65 0.74
CA GLU A 295 -14.11 -7.55 0.33
C GLU A 295 -13.64 -9.00 0.18
N LEU A 296 -12.35 -9.26 -0.05
CA LEU A 296 -11.81 -10.63 -0.02
C LEU A 296 -11.88 -11.29 1.37
N GLY A 297 -12.03 -10.48 2.42
CA GLY A 297 -12.25 -10.92 3.79
C GLY A 297 -13.71 -10.83 4.25
N SER A 298 -14.65 -10.46 3.38
CA SER A 298 -16.04 -10.28 3.76
C SER A 298 -16.74 -11.61 3.98
N ALA A 299 -17.81 -11.60 4.78
CA ALA A 299 -18.54 -12.81 5.16
C ALA A 299 -19.05 -13.63 3.95
N PRO A 300 -19.61 -13.02 2.88
CA PRO A 300 -20.03 -13.78 1.70
C PRO A 300 -18.88 -14.50 1.00
N VAL A 301 -17.73 -13.82 0.82
CA VAL A 301 -16.55 -14.42 0.17
C VAL A 301 -15.97 -15.54 1.04
N ALA A 302 -15.83 -15.30 2.34
CA ALA A 302 -15.38 -16.31 3.28
C ALA A 302 -16.30 -17.54 3.24
N LEU A 303 -17.63 -17.36 3.30
CA LEU A 303 -18.60 -18.45 3.26
C LEU A 303 -18.52 -19.25 1.96
N ALA A 304 -18.34 -18.60 0.81
CA ALA A 304 -18.14 -19.27 -0.47
C ALA A 304 -16.88 -20.15 -0.47
N VAL A 305 -15.75 -19.65 0.07
CA VAL A 305 -14.51 -20.43 0.19
C VAL A 305 -14.69 -21.60 1.18
N ILE A 306 -15.31 -21.35 2.34
CA ILE A 306 -15.57 -22.35 3.38
C ILE A 306 -16.39 -23.50 2.81
N THR A 307 -17.50 -23.17 2.15
CA THR A 307 -18.44 -24.15 1.57
C THR A 307 -17.81 -24.91 0.41
N ALA A 308 -17.11 -24.24 -0.51
CA ALA A 308 -16.44 -24.90 -1.63
C ALA A 308 -15.36 -25.90 -1.15
N VAL A 309 -14.54 -25.50 -0.17
CA VAL A 309 -13.54 -26.40 0.44
C VAL A 309 -14.22 -27.54 1.20
N ALA A 310 -15.26 -27.26 1.98
CA ALA A 310 -16.00 -28.27 2.73
C ALA A 310 -16.64 -29.31 1.80
N LEU A 311 -17.28 -28.88 0.71
CA LEU A 311 -17.87 -29.74 -0.31
C LEU A 311 -16.79 -30.62 -0.97
N LEU A 312 -15.65 -30.04 -1.35
CA LEU A 312 -14.55 -30.84 -1.91
C LEU A 312 -14.05 -31.90 -0.94
N LEU A 313 -13.87 -31.56 0.34
CA LEU A 313 -13.43 -32.49 1.38
C LEU A 313 -14.46 -33.61 1.62
N ALA A 314 -15.75 -33.28 1.62
CA ALA A 314 -16.84 -34.25 1.73
C ALA A 314 -16.89 -35.20 0.52
N LEU A 315 -16.80 -34.66 -0.70
CA LEU A 315 -16.77 -35.44 -1.95
C LEU A 315 -15.56 -36.39 -2.01
N LYS A 316 -14.43 -35.96 -1.43
CA LYS A 316 -13.21 -36.76 -1.31
C LYS A 316 -13.18 -37.63 -0.05
N ARG A 317 -14.29 -37.70 0.70
CA ARG A 317 -14.49 -38.49 1.92
C ARG A 317 -13.43 -38.23 3.00
N CYS A 318 -12.85 -37.03 3.04
CA CYS A 318 -11.86 -36.61 4.04
C CYS A 318 -12.56 -36.06 5.29
N TRP A 319 -13.37 -36.89 5.95
CA TRP A 319 -14.27 -36.46 7.03
C TRP A 319 -13.55 -35.88 8.25
N ARG A 320 -12.35 -36.40 8.58
CA ARG A 320 -11.59 -35.85 9.71
C ARG A 320 -11.07 -34.46 9.37
N THR A 321 -10.47 -34.29 8.18
CA THR A 321 -10.03 -32.96 7.73
C THR A 321 -11.20 -31.99 7.61
N LEU A 322 -12.38 -32.45 7.15
CA LEU A 322 -13.59 -31.63 7.11
C LEU A 322 -14.03 -31.17 8.51
N ALA A 323 -14.03 -32.06 9.50
CA ALA A 323 -14.38 -31.70 10.87
C ALA A 323 -13.43 -30.61 11.41
N TYR A 324 -12.11 -30.79 11.27
CA TYR A 324 -11.13 -29.77 11.66
C TYR A 324 -11.32 -28.44 10.91
N TRP A 325 -11.64 -28.48 9.61
CA TRP A 325 -11.93 -27.29 8.81
C TRP A 325 -13.13 -26.50 9.34
N LEU A 326 -14.24 -27.19 9.63
CA LEU A 326 -15.44 -26.57 10.18
C LEU A 326 -15.24 -26.09 11.62
N THR A 327 -14.52 -26.85 12.45
CA THR A 327 -14.16 -26.43 13.81
C THR A 327 -13.29 -25.18 13.81
N ALA A 328 -12.31 -25.09 12.90
CA ALA A 328 -11.43 -23.92 12.77
C ALA A 328 -12.25 -22.64 12.60
N VAL A 329 -13.10 -22.64 11.58
CA VAL A 329 -13.90 -21.48 11.19
C VAL A 329 -15.02 -21.20 12.21
N GLY A 330 -15.75 -22.24 12.64
CA GLY A 330 -16.87 -22.09 13.55
C GLY A 330 -16.47 -21.54 14.92
N PHE A 331 -15.37 -22.03 15.49
CA PHE A 331 -14.85 -21.52 16.75
C PHE A 331 -14.41 -20.05 16.65
N ALA A 332 -13.69 -19.69 15.58
CA ALA A 332 -13.25 -18.32 15.37
C ALA A 332 -14.43 -17.35 15.30
N GLN A 333 -15.50 -17.73 14.60
CA GLN A 333 -16.70 -16.90 14.48
C GLN A 333 -17.42 -16.74 15.83
N ALA A 334 -17.56 -17.82 16.59
CA ALA A 334 -18.17 -17.78 17.92
C ALA A 334 -17.35 -16.91 18.89
N LEU A 335 -16.03 -17.05 18.89
CA LEU A 335 -15.14 -16.31 19.78
C LEU A 335 -15.15 -14.81 19.47
N VAL A 336 -15.10 -14.41 18.19
CA VAL A 336 -15.23 -13.00 17.79
C VAL A 336 -16.56 -12.44 18.26
N TRP A 337 -17.65 -13.21 18.13
CA TRP A 337 -18.98 -12.77 18.54
C TRP A 337 -19.08 -12.56 20.06
N ILE A 338 -18.54 -13.49 20.85
CA ILE A 338 -18.47 -13.39 22.31
C ILE A 338 -17.65 -12.16 22.73
N LEU A 339 -16.44 -12.00 22.18
CA LEU A 339 -15.56 -10.89 22.57
C LEU A 339 -16.15 -9.51 22.23
N LYS A 340 -16.84 -9.40 21.08
CA LYS A 340 -17.54 -8.17 20.71
C LYS A 340 -18.63 -7.80 21.72
N LEU A 341 -19.39 -8.78 22.20
CA LEU A 341 -20.43 -8.56 23.22
C LEU A 341 -19.86 -8.16 24.57
N THR A 342 -18.78 -8.80 24.99
CA THR A 342 -18.22 -8.60 26.33
C THR A 342 -17.48 -7.28 26.46
N LEU A 343 -16.79 -6.83 25.41
CA LEU A 343 -15.90 -5.66 25.48
C LEU A 343 -16.55 -4.37 25.01
N GLY A 344 -17.52 -4.43 24.09
CA GLY A 344 -18.31 -3.25 23.70
C GLY A 344 -17.50 -2.08 23.09
N ARG A 345 -16.27 -2.31 22.61
CA ARG A 345 -15.38 -1.23 22.13
C ARG A 345 -15.91 -0.54 20.87
N ALA A 346 -15.89 0.79 20.87
CA ALA A 346 -16.32 1.62 19.74
C ALA A 346 -15.28 1.65 18.60
N ARG A 347 -15.77 1.71 17.35
CA ARG A 347 -14.97 1.84 16.12
C ARG A 347 -14.44 3.27 15.91
N PRO A 348 -13.37 3.45 15.11
CA PRO A 348 -12.90 4.78 14.72
C PRO A 348 -13.97 5.60 13.99
N ILE A 349 -14.66 4.96 13.04
CA ILE A 349 -15.75 5.56 12.28
C ILE A 349 -17.01 4.69 12.45
N ALA A 350 -18.12 5.33 12.81
CA ALA A 350 -19.41 4.67 12.93
C ALA A 350 -19.98 4.34 11.53
N MET A 351 -19.72 3.11 11.05
CA MET A 351 -20.11 2.64 9.71
C MET A 351 -21.23 1.58 9.71
N TYR A 352 -21.47 0.94 10.84
CA TYR A 352 -22.36 -0.21 10.97
C TYR A 352 -23.33 -0.03 12.15
N ALA A 353 -24.45 -0.75 12.09
CA ALA A 353 -25.44 -0.82 13.16
C ALA A 353 -25.48 -2.22 13.81
N GLY A 354 -26.08 -2.32 15.00
CA GLY A 354 -26.23 -3.57 15.74
C GLY A 354 -24.90 -4.14 16.22
N MET A 355 -24.77 -5.47 16.23
CA MET A 355 -23.55 -6.18 16.68
C MET A 355 -22.27 -5.83 15.91
N GLU A 356 -22.41 -5.35 14.67
CA GLU A 356 -21.29 -4.92 13.85
C GLU A 356 -20.77 -3.53 14.24
N GLN A 357 -21.42 -2.80 15.15
CA GLN A 357 -20.92 -1.51 15.64
C GLN A 357 -19.64 -1.64 16.48
N PHE A 358 -19.40 -2.81 17.08
CA PHE A 358 -18.23 -3.06 17.93
C PHE A 358 -16.97 -3.35 17.11
N SER A 359 -15.85 -2.79 17.58
CA SER A 359 -14.57 -2.83 16.86
C SER A 359 -13.70 -4.02 17.24
N PHE A 360 -13.68 -4.40 18.52
CA PHE A 360 -12.73 -5.39 19.05
C PHE A 360 -13.38 -6.77 19.22
N PRO A 361 -12.73 -7.84 18.74
CA PRO A 361 -11.63 -7.86 17.78
C PRO A 361 -12.14 -7.69 16.33
N SER A 362 -11.23 -7.41 15.38
CA SER A 362 -11.61 -7.28 13.97
C SER A 362 -12.06 -8.60 13.35
N GLY A 363 -13.33 -8.67 12.93
CA GLY A 363 -13.93 -9.88 12.35
C GLY A 363 -13.31 -10.31 11.02
N HIS A 364 -13.06 -9.38 10.09
CA HIS A 364 -12.43 -9.70 8.80
C HIS A 364 -10.99 -10.22 8.97
N ALA A 365 -10.22 -9.61 9.89
CA ALA A 365 -8.87 -10.07 10.18
C ALA A 365 -8.87 -11.46 10.83
N ALA A 366 -9.75 -11.68 11.82
CA ALA A 366 -9.87 -12.95 12.55
C ALA A 366 -10.35 -14.10 11.65
N SER A 367 -11.38 -13.87 10.82
CA SER A 367 -11.86 -14.87 9.88
C SER A 367 -10.80 -15.19 8.83
N SER A 368 -10.11 -14.19 8.29
CA SER A 368 -9.09 -14.36 7.25
C SER A 368 -7.87 -15.14 7.74
N ILE A 369 -7.33 -14.82 8.93
CA ILE A 369 -6.17 -15.55 9.46
C ILE A 369 -6.51 -17.02 9.74
N VAL A 370 -7.72 -17.29 10.24
CA VAL A 370 -8.15 -18.67 10.52
C VAL A 370 -8.43 -19.44 9.23
N LEU A 371 -9.18 -18.85 8.31
CA LEU A 371 -9.55 -19.46 7.03
C LEU A 371 -8.31 -19.73 6.16
N TYR A 372 -7.55 -18.69 5.84
CA TYR A 372 -6.41 -18.80 4.92
C TYR A 372 -5.18 -19.40 5.62
N GLY A 373 -5.00 -19.17 6.91
CA GLY A 373 -3.93 -19.79 7.69
C GLY A 373 -4.11 -21.29 7.85
N PHE A 374 -5.31 -21.77 8.18
CA PHE A 374 -5.55 -23.21 8.27
C PHE A 374 -5.54 -23.86 6.88
N LEU A 375 -6.06 -23.20 5.84
CA LEU A 375 -5.94 -23.67 4.46
C LEU A 375 -4.46 -23.80 4.03
N ALA A 376 -3.60 -22.86 4.43
CA ALA A 376 -2.17 -22.94 4.19
C ALA A 376 -1.54 -24.18 4.84
N VAL A 377 -1.97 -24.54 6.06
CA VAL A 377 -1.52 -25.78 6.74
C VAL A 377 -1.94 -27.03 5.96
N LEU A 378 -3.18 -27.08 5.45
CA LEU A 378 -3.67 -28.18 4.63
C LEU A 378 -2.87 -28.32 3.32
N LEU A 379 -2.61 -27.21 2.63
CA LEU A 379 -1.86 -27.19 1.36
C LEU A 379 -0.36 -27.48 1.54
N ALA A 380 0.20 -27.13 2.69
CA ALA A 380 1.59 -27.37 3.05
C ALA A 380 1.89 -28.86 3.37
N ARG A 381 0.86 -29.66 3.63
CA ARG A 381 1.03 -31.07 4.02
C ARG A 381 1.74 -31.88 2.93
N GLY A 382 2.77 -32.64 3.33
CA GLY A 382 3.57 -33.46 2.41
C GLY A 382 4.43 -32.68 1.42
N LYS A 383 4.57 -31.37 1.58
CA LYS A 383 5.43 -30.53 0.71
C LYS A 383 6.81 -30.33 1.32
N SER A 384 7.79 -30.03 0.44
CA SER A 384 9.13 -29.67 0.88
C SER A 384 9.11 -28.40 1.74
N PRO A 385 10.06 -28.21 2.68
CA PRO A 385 10.10 -27.03 3.53
C PRO A 385 10.05 -25.72 2.74
N ARG A 386 10.66 -25.66 1.56
CA ARG A 386 10.65 -24.47 0.67
C ARG A 386 9.22 -24.12 0.22
N VAL A 387 8.46 -25.12 -0.21
CA VAL A 387 7.09 -24.94 -0.69
C VAL A 387 6.14 -24.63 0.46
N ARG A 388 6.26 -25.34 1.59
CA ARG A 388 5.49 -25.04 2.83
C ARG A 388 5.65 -23.57 3.22
N SER A 389 6.90 -23.14 3.18
CA SER A 389 7.27 -21.80 3.54
C SER A 389 6.64 -20.78 2.56
N ALA A 390 6.73 -21.01 1.24
CA ALA A 390 6.12 -20.13 0.25
C ALA A 390 4.58 -20.02 0.40
N ILE A 391 3.90 -21.13 0.69
CA ILE A 391 2.46 -21.15 0.95
C ILE A 391 2.11 -20.28 2.16
N ALA A 392 2.87 -20.41 3.26
CA ALA A 392 2.68 -19.59 4.46
C ALA A 392 2.89 -18.09 4.19
N LEU A 393 3.91 -17.73 3.39
CA LEU A 393 4.17 -16.35 3.00
C LEU A 393 3.01 -15.78 2.17
N VAL A 394 2.49 -16.52 1.19
CA VAL A 394 1.34 -16.08 0.37
C VAL A 394 0.09 -15.87 1.24
N ALA A 395 -0.20 -16.80 2.15
CA ALA A 395 -1.32 -16.66 3.08
C ALA A 395 -1.13 -15.45 4.01
N ALA A 396 0.08 -15.25 4.55
CA ALA A 396 0.38 -14.10 5.41
C ALA A 396 0.26 -12.76 4.66
N LEU A 397 0.68 -12.69 3.39
CA LEU A 397 0.52 -11.49 2.56
C LEU A 397 -0.95 -11.20 2.26
N LEU A 398 -1.75 -12.23 1.95
CA LEU A 398 -3.20 -12.06 1.72
C LEU A 398 -3.92 -11.57 2.99
N VAL A 399 -3.68 -12.23 4.13
CA VAL A 399 -4.26 -11.83 5.41
C VAL A 399 -3.79 -10.44 5.81
N GLY A 400 -2.49 -10.14 5.63
CA GLY A 400 -1.91 -8.83 5.88
C GLY A 400 -2.55 -7.73 5.02
N LEU A 401 -2.81 -8.00 3.74
CA LEU A 401 -3.49 -7.08 2.83
C LEU A 401 -4.93 -6.79 3.29
N ILE A 402 -5.69 -7.83 3.64
CA ILE A 402 -7.06 -7.69 4.17
C ILE A 402 -7.03 -6.89 5.47
N SER A 403 -6.16 -7.25 6.42
CA SER A 403 -6.01 -6.55 7.69
C SER A 403 -5.61 -5.08 7.53
N PHE A 404 -4.64 -4.78 6.67
CA PHE A 404 -4.21 -3.42 6.38
C PHE A 404 -5.33 -2.59 5.74
N SER A 405 -6.12 -3.19 4.84
CA SER A 405 -7.27 -2.49 4.25
C SER A 405 -8.29 -2.04 5.30
N ARG A 406 -8.49 -2.80 6.39
CA ARG A 406 -9.38 -2.39 7.51
C ARG A 406 -8.84 -1.19 8.28
N LEU A 407 -7.52 -1.10 8.46
CA LEU A 407 -6.86 0.04 9.10
C LEU A 407 -6.95 1.28 8.21
N TYR A 408 -6.60 1.13 6.93
CA TYR A 408 -6.60 2.23 5.96
C TYR A 408 -8.00 2.82 5.77
N LEU A 409 -9.04 1.99 5.65
CA LEU A 409 -10.42 2.44 5.50
C LEU A 409 -11.02 3.00 6.80
N GLY A 410 -10.29 2.98 7.92
CA GLY A 410 -10.76 3.51 9.20
C GLY A 410 -11.83 2.64 9.88
N ALA A 411 -11.93 1.36 9.50
CA ALA A 411 -12.97 0.48 10.00
C ALA A 411 -12.64 -0.16 11.37
N HIS A 412 -11.36 -0.23 11.73
CA HIS A 412 -10.84 -0.82 12.97
C HIS A 412 -9.58 -0.10 13.44
N TRP A 413 -9.32 -0.18 14.75
CA TRP A 413 -8.06 0.27 15.35
C TRP A 413 -6.91 -0.72 15.07
N LEU A 414 -5.66 -0.29 15.24
CA LEU A 414 -4.49 -1.16 15.04
C LEU A 414 -4.50 -2.32 16.04
N SER A 415 -4.76 -2.04 17.31
CA SER A 415 -4.90 -3.03 18.37
C SER A 415 -5.99 -4.07 18.09
N ASP A 416 -7.15 -3.67 17.52
CA ASP A 416 -8.22 -4.59 17.12
C ASP A 416 -7.73 -5.62 16.10
N VAL A 417 -6.91 -5.18 15.14
CA VAL A 417 -6.36 -6.02 14.07
C VAL A 417 -5.23 -6.90 14.60
N LEU A 418 -4.32 -6.35 15.40
CA LEU A 418 -3.22 -7.10 16.01
C LEU A 418 -3.75 -8.20 16.96
N ALA A 419 -4.79 -7.89 17.75
CA ALA A 419 -5.46 -8.86 18.60
C ALA A 419 -6.10 -10.00 17.79
N SER A 420 -6.79 -9.68 16.70
CA SER A 420 -7.35 -10.70 15.80
C SER A 420 -6.27 -11.60 15.19
N LEU A 421 -5.16 -11.02 14.74
CA LEU A 421 -4.07 -11.75 14.11
C LEU A 421 -3.33 -12.64 15.10
N SER A 422 -3.08 -12.17 16.33
CA SER A 422 -2.40 -12.93 17.38
C SER A 422 -3.28 -14.09 17.88
N LEU A 423 -4.55 -13.83 18.20
CA LEU A 423 -5.51 -14.83 18.63
C LEU A 423 -5.76 -15.89 17.54
N GLY A 424 -5.96 -15.45 16.30
CA GLY A 424 -6.20 -16.35 15.18
C GLY A 424 -4.98 -17.20 14.84
N THR A 425 -3.77 -16.64 14.96
CA THR A 425 -2.51 -17.39 14.82
C THR A 425 -2.38 -18.45 15.91
N ALA A 426 -2.67 -18.10 17.17
CA ALA A 426 -2.67 -19.04 18.28
C ALA A 426 -3.66 -20.18 18.05
N TRP A 427 -4.89 -19.86 17.62
CA TRP A 427 -5.92 -20.85 17.31
C TRP A 427 -5.52 -21.78 16.15
N VAL A 428 -5.05 -21.22 15.03
CA VAL A 428 -4.55 -22.02 13.89
C VAL A 428 -3.40 -22.90 14.31
N ALA A 429 -2.48 -22.41 15.15
CA ALA A 429 -1.36 -23.18 15.63
C ALA A 429 -1.78 -24.36 16.52
N LEU A 430 -2.72 -24.12 17.47
CA LEU A 430 -3.30 -25.17 18.30
C LEU A 430 -3.98 -26.26 17.46
N LEU A 431 -4.86 -25.84 16.53
CA LEU A 431 -5.53 -26.78 15.64
C LEU A 431 -4.57 -27.51 14.71
N SER A 432 -3.51 -26.86 14.25
CA SER A 432 -2.49 -27.49 13.41
C SER A 432 -1.76 -28.58 14.17
N MET A 433 -1.42 -28.37 15.45
CA MET A 433 -0.83 -29.41 16.29
C MET A 433 -1.77 -30.60 16.45
N ALA A 434 -3.04 -30.35 16.78
CA ALA A 434 -4.05 -31.41 16.90
C ALA A 434 -4.25 -32.15 15.56
N TYR A 435 -4.38 -31.43 14.46
CA TYR A 435 -4.59 -31.98 13.12
C TYR A 435 -3.43 -32.88 12.68
N LEU A 436 -2.18 -32.42 12.79
CA LEU A 436 -0.99 -33.18 12.40
C LEU A 436 -0.79 -34.44 13.26
N GLN A 437 -1.24 -34.42 14.50
CA GLN A 437 -1.18 -35.60 15.38
C GLN A 437 -2.27 -36.64 15.05
N HIS A 438 -3.49 -36.20 14.77
CA HIS A 438 -4.66 -37.10 14.63
C HIS A 438 -4.98 -37.52 13.19
N VAL A 439 -4.51 -36.78 12.18
CA VAL A 439 -4.86 -37.00 10.76
C VAL A 439 -3.62 -37.34 9.93
N ARG A 440 -3.24 -38.62 9.91
CA ARG A 440 -2.05 -39.10 9.17
C ARG A 440 -2.38 -39.87 7.88
N GLY A 441 -3.55 -40.50 7.80
CA GLY A 441 -3.90 -41.40 6.68
C GLY A 441 -4.59 -40.76 5.48
N GLU A 442 -5.18 -39.57 5.62
CA GLU A 442 -5.94 -38.94 4.53
C GLU A 442 -5.01 -38.31 3.49
N ARG A 443 -5.15 -38.68 2.21
CA ARG A 443 -4.42 -38.08 1.08
C ARG A 443 -5.21 -36.90 0.53
N LEU A 444 -4.75 -35.67 0.83
CA LEU A 444 -5.40 -34.46 0.34
C LEU A 444 -5.05 -34.19 -1.13
N PRO A 445 -6.04 -33.94 -2.01
CA PRO A 445 -5.77 -33.55 -3.38
C PRO A 445 -5.38 -32.07 -3.43
N ALA A 446 -4.13 -31.77 -3.06
CA ALA A 446 -3.64 -30.40 -2.89
C ALA A 446 -3.89 -29.49 -4.11
N ARG A 447 -3.78 -30.02 -5.34
CA ARG A 447 -4.08 -29.26 -6.57
C ARG A 447 -5.56 -28.90 -6.68
N ALA A 448 -6.45 -29.86 -6.46
CA ALA A 448 -7.89 -29.61 -6.48
C ALA A 448 -8.28 -28.63 -5.37
N LEU A 449 -7.75 -28.83 -4.16
CA LEU A 449 -7.99 -27.93 -3.02
C LEU A 449 -7.54 -26.50 -3.32
N SER A 450 -6.36 -26.31 -3.91
CA SER A 450 -5.88 -24.97 -4.29
C SER A 450 -6.72 -24.33 -5.38
N LEU A 451 -7.12 -25.09 -6.40
CA LEU A 451 -7.94 -24.57 -7.50
C LEU A 451 -9.36 -24.23 -7.04
N THR A 452 -9.96 -25.07 -6.19
CA THR A 452 -11.28 -24.83 -5.60
C THR A 452 -11.27 -23.60 -4.71
N ALA A 453 -10.28 -23.48 -3.81
CA ALA A 453 -10.19 -22.31 -2.92
C ALA A 453 -9.92 -21.02 -3.70
N LEU A 454 -8.99 -21.05 -4.67
CA LEU A 454 -8.69 -19.89 -5.50
C LEU A 454 -9.87 -19.51 -6.40
N GLY A 455 -10.53 -20.50 -7.02
CA GLY A 455 -11.71 -20.28 -7.84
C GLY A 455 -12.86 -19.68 -7.05
N ALA A 456 -13.15 -20.22 -5.86
CA ALA A 456 -14.16 -19.67 -4.96
C ALA A 456 -13.82 -18.23 -4.52
N LEU A 457 -12.57 -17.97 -4.14
CA LEU A 457 -12.11 -16.63 -3.76
C LEU A 457 -12.25 -15.62 -4.90
N VAL A 458 -11.82 -15.97 -6.12
CA VAL A 458 -11.86 -15.08 -7.28
C VAL A 458 -13.30 -14.85 -7.74
N LEU A 459 -14.11 -15.91 -7.87
CA LEU A 459 -15.49 -15.80 -8.35
C LEU A 459 -16.38 -15.08 -7.35
N ALA A 460 -16.33 -15.48 -6.06
CA ALA A 460 -17.11 -14.83 -5.03
C ALA A 460 -16.61 -13.40 -4.78
N GLY A 461 -15.29 -13.18 -4.73
CA GLY A 461 -14.70 -11.86 -4.60
C GLY A 461 -15.11 -10.92 -5.73
N ALA A 462 -14.98 -11.35 -6.99
CA ALA A 462 -15.40 -10.55 -8.14
C ALA A 462 -16.92 -10.29 -8.12
N GLY A 463 -17.73 -11.29 -7.78
CA GLY A 463 -19.18 -11.14 -7.68
C GLY A 463 -19.61 -10.15 -6.59
N VAL A 464 -19.01 -10.25 -5.40
CA VAL A 464 -19.29 -9.34 -4.27
C VAL A 464 -18.83 -7.94 -4.60
N VAL A 465 -17.60 -7.77 -5.10
CA VAL A 465 -17.08 -6.46 -5.51
C VAL A 465 -17.96 -5.84 -6.60
N ALA A 466 -18.42 -6.60 -7.59
CA ALA A 466 -19.28 -6.08 -8.65
C ALA A 466 -20.67 -5.64 -8.12
N THR A 467 -21.22 -6.36 -7.14
CA THR A 467 -22.58 -6.12 -6.62
C THR A 467 -22.64 -5.08 -5.51
N HIS A 468 -21.63 -5.03 -4.63
CA HIS A 468 -21.63 -4.18 -3.44
C HIS A 468 -20.85 -2.87 -3.62
N ARG A 469 -20.14 -2.67 -4.74
CA ARG A 469 -19.26 -1.51 -4.97
C ARG A 469 -19.88 -0.17 -4.59
N ALA A 470 -21.10 0.10 -5.05
CA ALA A 470 -21.76 1.38 -4.81
C ALA A 470 -22.03 1.60 -3.31
N ALA A 471 -22.51 0.55 -2.61
CA ALA A 471 -22.77 0.61 -1.18
C ALA A 471 -21.48 0.74 -0.36
N ASP A 472 -20.41 0.03 -0.74
CA ASP A 472 -19.14 0.06 -0.02
C ASP A 472 -18.40 1.39 -0.19
N VAL A 473 -18.46 2.01 -1.37
CA VAL A 473 -17.90 3.35 -1.59
C VAL A 473 -18.56 4.37 -0.66
N ILE A 474 -19.88 4.27 -0.43
CA ILE A 474 -20.59 5.13 0.51
C ILE A 474 -20.23 4.77 1.96
N ARG A 475 -20.24 3.48 2.30
CA ARG A 475 -19.95 2.97 3.64
C ARG A 475 -18.58 3.35 4.15
N TYR A 476 -17.56 3.25 3.30
CA TYR A 476 -16.17 3.57 3.64
C TYR A 476 -15.79 4.99 3.23
N ALA A 477 -16.72 5.82 2.76
CA ALA A 477 -16.42 7.22 2.48
C ALA A 477 -15.72 7.84 3.70
N PRO A 478 -14.66 8.66 3.51
CA PRO A 478 -14.01 9.35 4.62
C PRO A 478 -15.09 10.04 5.44
N GLY A 479 -15.17 9.72 6.73
CA GLY A 479 -16.21 10.27 7.59
C GLY A 479 -16.06 11.79 7.59
N GLN A 480 -17.03 12.50 6.99
CA GLN A 480 -17.24 13.89 7.33
C GLN A 480 -17.89 13.90 8.71
N VAL A 481 -17.06 13.75 9.74
CA VAL A 481 -17.51 14.06 11.09
C VAL A 481 -17.63 15.58 11.10
N GLY A 482 -18.86 16.03 10.83
CA GLY A 482 -19.30 17.40 10.99
C GLY A 482 -20.43 17.36 12.00
N ALA A 483 -20.16 16.87 13.21
CA ALA A 483 -21.16 16.93 14.27
C ALA A 483 -21.48 18.41 14.48
N THR A 484 -22.68 18.80 14.02
CA THR A 484 -23.08 20.21 14.05
C THR A 484 -23.60 20.49 15.45
N VAL A 485 -22.92 21.36 16.18
CA VAL A 485 -23.38 21.88 17.46
C VAL A 485 -24.12 23.18 17.17
N THR A 486 -25.27 23.41 17.80
CA THR A 486 -25.93 24.70 17.66
C THR A 486 -25.18 25.76 18.48
N LEU A 487 -25.22 27.02 18.05
CA LEU A 487 -24.65 28.13 18.81
C LEU A 487 -25.24 28.26 20.23
N ALA A 488 -26.47 27.77 20.45
CA ALA A 488 -27.12 27.76 21.75
C ALA A 488 -26.60 26.62 22.66
N ASP A 489 -26.36 25.43 22.07
CA ASP A 489 -25.89 24.26 22.81
C ASP A 489 -24.39 24.32 23.12
N TRP A 490 -23.61 25.01 22.28
CA TRP A 490 -22.16 25.06 22.43
C TRP A 490 -21.72 25.69 23.76
N PRO A 491 -22.20 26.89 24.18
CA PRO A 491 -21.81 27.51 25.46
C PRO A 491 -22.46 26.87 26.70
N SER A 492 -23.60 26.17 26.54
CA SER A 492 -24.37 25.57 27.66
C SER A 492 -23.81 24.22 28.10
N GLY A 493 -23.21 23.46 27.19
CA GLY A 493 -22.54 22.19 27.53
C GLY A 493 -21.73 21.55 26.41
N GLY A 494 -21.99 21.90 25.14
CA GLY A 494 -21.31 21.35 23.98
C GLY A 494 -19.80 21.55 23.99
N TRP A 495 -19.33 22.68 24.53
CA TRP A 495 -17.89 22.99 24.66
C TRP A 495 -17.11 21.96 25.47
N ARG A 496 -17.77 21.19 26.37
CA ARG A 496 -17.12 20.13 27.17
C ARG A 496 -16.83 18.86 26.38
N ARG A 497 -17.42 18.69 25.20
CA ARG A 497 -17.17 17.56 24.31
C ARG A 497 -15.78 17.61 23.67
N LEU A 498 -15.18 18.80 23.63
CA LEU A 498 -13.83 19.01 23.14
C LEU A 498 -12.78 18.72 24.23
N PRO A 499 -11.56 18.30 23.82
CA PRO A 499 -10.47 18.01 24.75
C PRO A 499 -10.05 19.26 25.54
N ALA A 500 -9.79 19.10 26.83
CA ALA A 500 -9.36 20.19 27.72
C ALA A 500 -7.85 20.43 27.70
N ARG A 501 -7.07 19.43 27.30
CA ARG A 501 -5.61 19.44 27.24
C ARG A 501 -5.13 18.77 25.96
N ARG A 502 -3.95 19.19 25.51
CA ARG A 502 -3.20 18.51 24.46
C ARG A 502 -2.71 17.17 24.98
N THR A 503 -2.88 16.13 24.18
CA THR A 503 -2.28 14.81 24.37
C THR A 503 -1.19 14.55 23.33
N GLU A 504 -0.05 14.06 23.80
CA GLU A 504 1.03 13.54 22.96
C GLU A 504 0.75 12.12 22.46
N VAL A 505 1.65 11.61 21.60
CA VAL A 505 1.53 10.28 20.98
C VAL A 505 1.59 9.15 22.01
N ASP A 506 2.27 9.39 23.13
CA ASP A 506 2.42 8.51 24.29
C ASP A 506 1.35 8.73 25.38
N GLY A 507 0.42 9.68 25.17
CA GLY A 507 -0.72 9.89 26.05
C GLY A 507 -0.55 10.88 27.16
N ASP A 508 0.65 11.43 27.32
CA ASP A 508 0.90 12.40 28.36
C ASP A 508 0.10 13.68 28.10
N HIS A 509 -0.55 14.15 29.16
CA HIS A 509 -1.40 15.34 29.11
C HIS A 509 -0.53 16.56 29.34
N GLU A 510 -0.39 17.39 28.32
CA GLU A 510 0.54 18.50 28.30
C GLU A 510 -0.23 19.83 28.55
N GLU A 511 -0.20 20.74 27.57
CA GLU A 511 -0.72 22.09 27.72
C GLU A 511 -2.26 22.16 27.62
N PRO A 512 -2.90 23.08 28.35
CA PRO A 512 -4.35 23.26 28.30
C PRO A 512 -4.80 23.83 26.94
N LEU A 513 -5.78 23.17 26.32
CA LEU A 513 -6.49 23.66 25.13
C LEU A 513 -7.50 24.73 25.54
N ALA A 514 -6.97 25.88 25.90
CA ALA A 514 -7.72 27.00 26.46
C ALA A 514 -8.56 27.75 25.43
N LEU A 515 -8.40 27.49 24.13
CA LEU A 515 -9.11 28.20 23.07
C LEU A 515 -10.10 27.27 22.36
N GLN A 516 -11.33 27.75 22.18
CA GLN A 516 -12.28 27.18 21.23
C GLN A 516 -12.85 28.29 20.35
N TRP A 517 -12.65 28.22 19.04
CA TRP A 517 -13.01 29.30 18.12
C TRP A 517 -13.91 28.80 16.99
N ALA A 518 -15.11 29.35 16.86
CA ALA A 518 -16.04 29.04 15.78
C ALA A 518 -15.96 30.09 14.65
N ALA A 519 -15.10 29.89 13.66
CA ALA A 519 -14.92 30.82 12.55
C ALA A 519 -14.22 30.15 11.35
N THR A 520 -14.36 30.70 10.14
CA THR A 520 -13.56 30.25 8.99
C THR A 520 -12.08 30.59 9.18
N ALA A 521 -11.18 29.81 8.57
CA ALA A 521 -9.73 30.03 8.67
C ALA A 521 -9.34 31.46 8.25
N ASP A 522 -9.91 31.95 7.14
CA ASP A 522 -9.66 33.31 6.64
C ASP A 522 -10.11 34.39 7.64
N ARG A 523 -11.23 34.16 8.34
CA ARG A 523 -11.73 35.11 9.33
C ARG A 523 -10.84 35.15 10.56
N ILE A 524 -10.39 34.00 11.04
CA ILE A 524 -9.42 33.89 12.15
C ILE A 524 -8.15 34.65 11.79
N GLU A 525 -7.62 34.42 10.60
CA GLU A 525 -6.42 35.09 10.11
C GLU A 525 -6.59 36.61 10.04
N GLN A 526 -7.70 37.11 9.48
CA GLN A 526 -7.99 38.55 9.43
C GLN A 526 -8.05 39.19 10.82
N VAL A 527 -8.72 38.54 11.77
CA VAL A 527 -8.86 39.05 13.15
C VAL A 527 -7.51 39.08 13.86
N LEU A 528 -6.71 38.02 13.71
CA LEU A 528 -5.39 37.95 14.31
C LEU A 528 -4.41 38.95 13.68
N GLN A 529 -4.42 39.11 12.36
CA GLN A 529 -3.60 40.10 11.66
C GLN A 529 -3.95 41.53 12.08
N ALA A 530 -5.25 41.85 12.22
CA ALA A 530 -5.68 43.15 12.74
C ALA A 530 -5.17 43.40 14.17
N GLY A 531 -5.06 42.34 14.98
CA GLY A 531 -4.48 42.36 16.32
C GLY A 531 -2.95 42.32 16.39
N GLY A 532 -2.24 42.50 15.28
CA GLY A 532 -0.78 42.51 15.20
C GLY A 532 -0.12 41.13 15.32
N TRP A 533 -0.85 40.05 15.00
CA TRP A 533 -0.29 38.71 14.89
C TRP A 533 0.05 38.38 13.43
N HIS A 534 1.13 37.64 13.23
CA HIS A 534 1.60 37.26 11.90
C HIS A 534 1.77 35.75 11.81
N ARG A 535 1.70 35.20 10.59
CA ARG A 535 2.08 33.79 10.37
C ARG A 535 3.60 33.68 10.54
N PRO A 536 4.09 32.68 11.30
CA PRO A 536 5.51 32.46 11.45
C PRO A 536 6.13 32.06 10.10
N PRO A 537 7.44 32.28 9.92
CA PRO A 537 8.15 31.81 8.74
C PRO A 537 7.94 30.30 8.51
N PRO A 538 7.76 29.85 7.25
CA PRO A 538 7.57 28.43 6.96
C PRO A 538 8.82 27.63 7.28
N TRP A 539 8.63 26.35 7.62
CA TRP A 539 9.72 25.38 7.77
C TRP A 539 10.41 25.13 6.43
N ALA A 540 11.47 25.89 6.15
CA ALA A 540 12.38 25.71 5.02
C ALA A 540 13.78 25.35 5.52
N SER A 541 14.59 24.67 4.71
CA SER A 541 15.96 24.26 5.07
C SER A 541 16.81 25.42 5.60
N ARG A 542 16.70 26.60 4.98
CA ARG A 542 17.39 27.83 5.44
C ARG A 542 16.86 28.34 6.79
N ALA A 543 15.55 28.28 7.02
CA ALA A 543 14.93 28.72 8.27
C ALA A 543 15.25 27.77 9.43
N ALA A 544 15.40 26.47 9.16
CA ALA A 544 15.83 25.49 10.16
C ALA A 544 17.26 25.76 10.65
N LEU A 545 18.16 26.21 9.77
CA LEU A 545 19.54 26.54 10.14
C LEU A 545 19.64 27.77 11.07
N LEU A 546 18.64 28.66 11.07
CA LEU A 546 18.62 29.83 11.97
C LEU A 546 18.54 29.43 13.45
N TRP A 547 18.04 28.23 13.77
CA TRP A 547 18.06 27.69 15.13
C TRP A 547 19.47 27.37 15.64
N LEU A 548 20.45 27.22 14.75
CA LEU A 548 21.86 26.99 15.10
C LEU A 548 22.63 28.30 15.32
N LEU A 549 21.99 29.46 15.11
CA LEU A 549 22.62 30.76 15.34
C LEU A 549 22.10 31.36 16.65
N PRO A 550 23.00 31.86 17.53
CA PRO A 550 22.64 32.40 18.85
C PRO A 550 22.05 33.83 18.82
N SER A 551 21.89 34.45 17.64
CA SER A 551 21.44 35.84 17.49
C SER A 551 20.19 36.00 16.60
N SER A 552 19.49 34.91 16.30
CA SER A 552 18.29 34.95 15.46
C SER A 552 17.10 35.55 16.25
N PRO A 553 16.49 36.66 15.79
CA PRO A 553 15.31 37.24 16.45
C PRO A 553 14.12 36.29 16.43
N ALA A 554 13.24 36.40 17.43
CA ALA A 554 12.08 35.53 17.57
C ALA A 554 11.17 35.50 16.33
N GLY A 555 10.88 36.65 15.71
CA GLY A 555 10.03 36.73 14.51
C GLY A 555 10.66 36.17 13.23
N GLN A 556 11.94 35.77 13.23
CA GLN A 556 12.59 35.13 12.08
C GLN A 556 12.69 33.61 12.21
N LEU A 557 12.41 33.07 13.40
CA LEU A 557 12.48 31.64 13.66
C LEU A 557 11.13 30.98 13.39
N PRO A 558 11.09 29.86 12.64
CA PRO A 558 9.84 29.13 12.48
C PRO A 558 9.35 28.62 13.84
N VAL A 559 8.04 28.61 14.05
CA VAL A 559 7.43 28.09 15.28
C VAL A 559 7.55 26.57 15.32
N LEU A 560 8.03 26.02 16.44
CA LEU A 560 8.03 24.57 16.68
C LEU A 560 6.59 24.04 16.72
N ALA A 561 6.31 23.04 15.87
CA ALA A 561 5.04 22.36 15.88
C ALA A 561 4.90 21.55 17.18
N LYS A 562 3.76 21.72 17.86
CA LYS A 562 3.34 20.82 18.95
C LYS A 562 2.26 19.91 18.38
N PHE A 563 2.34 18.61 18.59
CA PHE A 563 1.37 17.68 18.02
C PHE A 563 0.23 17.44 19.01
N HIS A 564 -1.00 17.43 18.50
CA HIS A 564 -2.18 17.02 19.27
C HIS A 564 -2.76 15.78 18.59
N GLN A 565 -2.79 14.64 19.30
CA GLN A 565 -3.27 13.36 18.72
C GLN A 565 -2.54 12.97 17.42
N GLY A 566 -1.23 13.27 17.36
CA GLY A 566 -0.40 13.03 16.17
C GLY A 566 -0.56 14.06 15.04
N GLU A 567 -1.42 15.08 15.20
CA GLU A 567 -1.62 16.12 14.20
C GLU A 567 -0.87 17.42 14.54
N ALA A 568 -0.14 17.94 13.55
CA ALA A 568 0.45 19.27 13.63
C ALA A 568 -0.66 20.34 13.62
N PRO A 569 -0.42 21.52 14.21
CA PRO A 569 -1.41 22.58 14.20
C PRO A 569 -1.68 23.03 12.77
N THR A 570 -2.95 23.10 12.39
CA THR A 570 -3.37 23.52 11.05
C THR A 570 -2.99 24.97 10.79
N MET A 571 -3.03 25.82 11.83
CA MET A 571 -2.60 27.20 11.77
C MET A 571 -1.77 27.55 13.00
N SER A 572 -0.75 28.38 12.80
CA SER A 572 0.03 28.97 13.88
C SER A 572 0.21 30.45 13.61
N PHE A 573 0.15 31.25 14.67
CA PHE A 573 0.35 32.68 14.63
C PHE A 573 1.30 33.08 15.74
N GLU A 574 2.15 34.06 15.48
CA GLU A 574 3.07 34.61 16.45
C GLU A 574 2.95 36.12 16.55
N ARG A 575 3.31 36.63 17.73
CA ARG A 575 3.46 38.04 18.00
C ARG A 575 4.71 38.23 18.85
N GLU A 576 5.68 38.94 18.31
CA GLU A 576 6.91 39.26 19.03
C GLU A 576 6.61 40.24 20.17
N LEU A 577 7.11 39.94 21.37
CA LEU A 577 7.06 40.83 22.53
C LEU A 577 8.40 41.55 22.71
N ASP A 578 9.48 40.77 22.63
CA ASP A 578 10.87 41.22 22.63
C ASP A 578 11.72 40.25 21.78
N PRO A 579 12.98 40.57 21.42
CA PRO A 579 13.80 39.70 20.56
C PRO A 579 14.01 38.27 21.10
N SER A 580 13.81 38.07 22.41
CA SER A 580 13.94 36.79 23.13
C SER A 580 12.60 36.17 23.52
N GLN A 581 11.46 36.83 23.28
CA GLN A 581 10.14 36.38 23.71
C GLN A 581 9.08 36.66 22.65
N ARG A 582 8.24 35.64 22.42
CA ARG A 582 7.07 35.76 21.55
C ARG A 582 5.87 35.09 22.18
N LEU A 583 4.69 35.58 21.83
CA LEU A 583 3.45 34.84 22.03
C LEU A 583 3.18 34.00 20.78
N VAL A 584 2.70 32.79 20.99
CA VAL A 584 2.39 31.85 19.92
C VAL A 584 1.01 31.26 20.16
N ILE A 585 0.18 31.31 19.13
CA ILE A 585 -1.11 30.61 19.08
C ILE A 585 -0.97 29.44 18.13
N ARG A 586 -1.45 28.27 18.56
CA ARG A 586 -1.55 27.07 17.72
C ARG A 586 -2.99 26.61 17.70
N LEU A 587 -3.53 26.41 16.50
CA LEU A 587 -4.92 26.03 16.28
C LEU A 587 -5.00 24.70 15.51
N TRP A 588 -5.84 23.80 15.98
CA TRP A 588 -6.21 22.55 15.33
C TRP A 588 -7.67 22.62 14.92
N ARG A 589 -7.95 22.17 13.69
CA ARG A 589 -9.33 22.05 13.23
C ARG A 589 -10.00 20.88 13.93
N THR A 590 -11.23 21.07 14.40
CA THR A 590 -12.04 19.96 14.93
C THR A 590 -13.03 19.45 13.90
N ASP A 591 -13.59 18.29 14.18
CA ASP A 591 -14.70 17.66 13.45
C ASP A 591 -16.08 18.26 13.81
N TYR A 592 -16.10 19.35 14.57
CA TYR A 592 -17.32 20.04 14.93
C TYR A 592 -17.49 21.30 14.08
N SER A 593 -18.73 21.61 13.75
CA SER A 593 -19.09 22.91 13.20
C SER A 593 -20.19 23.51 14.05
N VAL A 594 -20.17 24.83 14.19
CA VAL A 594 -21.19 25.57 14.91
C VAL A 594 -22.14 26.19 13.91
N SER A 595 -23.39 25.77 13.93
CA SER A 595 -24.45 26.34 13.10
C SER A 595 -25.23 27.39 13.88
N THR A 596 -25.62 28.46 13.18
CA THR A 596 -26.56 29.46 13.69
C THR A 596 -27.84 29.36 12.84
N ALA A 597 -28.99 29.72 13.41
CA ALA A 597 -30.28 29.60 12.71
C ALA A 597 -30.32 30.33 11.34
N ASN A 598 -29.46 31.34 11.13
CA ASN A 598 -29.47 32.21 9.95
C ASN A 598 -28.14 32.25 9.14
N ASN A 599 -27.08 31.55 9.54
CA ASN A 599 -25.80 31.53 8.81
C ASN A 599 -25.26 30.10 8.59
N PRO A 600 -24.48 29.87 7.51
CA PRO A 600 -23.81 28.60 7.27
C PRO A 600 -22.92 28.18 8.45
N ALA A 601 -22.79 26.87 8.66
CA ALA A 601 -22.05 26.31 9.77
C ALA A 601 -20.56 26.71 9.71
N ALA A 602 -20.07 27.35 10.78
CA ALA A 602 -18.67 27.74 10.91
C ALA A 602 -17.87 26.56 11.51
N PRO A 603 -16.66 26.26 11.00
CA PRO A 603 -15.83 25.20 11.60
C PRO A 603 -15.38 25.62 13.00
N LEU A 604 -15.33 24.65 13.91
CA LEU A 604 -14.85 24.82 15.27
C LEU A 604 -13.36 24.44 15.36
N TRP A 605 -12.58 25.28 16.02
CA TRP A 605 -11.15 25.11 16.21
C TRP A 605 -10.86 24.99 17.69
N VAL A 606 -9.88 24.16 18.06
CA VAL A 606 -9.30 24.14 19.41
C VAL A 606 -7.87 24.66 19.35
N GLY A 607 -7.40 25.26 20.43
CA GLY A 607 -6.06 25.83 20.40
C GLY A 607 -5.44 26.12 21.75
N ILE A 608 -4.15 26.42 21.69
CA ILE A 608 -3.35 26.88 22.82
C ILE A 608 -2.79 28.27 22.53
N ALA A 609 -2.75 29.11 23.56
CA ALA A 609 -2.00 30.35 23.59
C ALA A 609 -0.83 30.18 24.56
N THR A 610 0.39 30.29 24.04
CA THR A 610 1.62 30.04 24.81
C THR A 610 2.58 31.22 24.69
N ARG A 611 3.28 31.55 25.77
CA ARG A 611 4.46 32.40 25.72
C ARG A 611 5.71 31.53 25.55
N GLU A 612 6.54 31.87 24.57
CA GLU A 612 7.83 31.23 24.33
C GLU A 612 8.97 32.18 24.68
N ARG A 613 9.97 31.67 25.40
CA ARG A 613 11.24 32.35 25.65
C ARG A 613 12.35 31.62 24.89
N LEU A 614 13.10 32.37 24.10
CA LEU A 614 14.30 31.91 23.42
C LEU A 614 15.48 31.99 24.38
N MET A 615 16.24 30.90 24.43
CA MET A 615 17.43 30.76 25.26
C MET A 615 18.60 30.35 24.38
N HIS A 616 19.79 30.83 24.71
CA HIS A 616 21.01 30.55 23.97
C HIS A 616 22.04 29.86 24.88
N PRO A 617 21.83 28.58 25.26
CA PRO A 617 22.76 27.87 26.12
C PRO A 617 24.16 27.83 25.49
N ALA A 618 25.15 28.32 26.23
CA ALA A 618 26.56 28.42 25.81
C ALA A 618 26.79 29.20 24.50
N GLY A 619 25.82 29.97 24.00
CA GLY A 619 25.92 30.71 22.74
C GLY A 619 26.07 29.84 21.48
N LEU A 620 25.74 28.54 21.56
CA LEU A 620 25.95 27.60 20.45
C LEU A 620 24.71 27.38 19.57
N LEU A 621 23.52 27.47 20.17
CA LEU A 621 22.25 27.20 19.51
C LEU A 621 21.12 27.92 20.23
N THR A 622 20.03 28.19 19.51
CA THR A 622 18.81 28.77 20.08
C THR A 622 17.86 27.65 20.47
N LEU A 623 17.25 27.74 21.65
CA LEU A 623 16.18 26.84 22.12
C LEU A 623 14.95 27.67 22.48
N ALA A 624 13.76 27.20 22.14
CA ALA A 624 12.51 27.77 22.64
C ALA A 624 12.02 26.96 23.83
N LYS A 625 11.75 27.65 24.94
CA LYS A 625 11.08 27.10 26.12
C LYS A 625 9.70 27.74 26.24
N THR A 626 8.68 26.92 26.41
CA THR A 626 7.32 27.39 26.72
C THR A 626 7.22 27.73 28.20
N ASP A 627 6.63 28.89 28.50
CA ASP A 627 6.32 29.30 29.87
C ASP A 627 5.18 28.41 30.44
N PRO A 628 5.35 27.82 31.63
CA PRO A 628 4.30 26.99 32.24
C PRO A 628 3.07 27.80 32.71
N ASP A 629 3.12 29.13 32.77
CA ASP A 629 1.95 29.95 33.13
C ASP A 629 1.00 30.17 31.94
N PHE A 630 0.21 29.13 31.66
CA PHE A 630 -0.81 29.15 30.61
C PHE A 630 -1.99 30.08 30.93
N ALA A 631 -2.28 30.32 32.21
CA ALA A 631 -3.40 31.17 32.62
C ALA A 631 -3.14 32.63 32.23
N SER A 632 -1.94 33.14 32.53
CA SER A 632 -1.53 34.49 32.12
C SER A 632 -1.48 34.65 30.60
N SER A 633 -0.96 33.65 29.89
CA SER A 633 -0.91 33.66 28.42
C SER A 633 -2.30 33.71 27.80
N THR A 634 -3.25 32.93 28.34
CA THR A 634 -4.65 32.88 27.91
C THR A 634 -5.38 34.19 28.21
N ALA A 635 -5.19 34.76 29.41
CA ALA A 635 -5.78 36.03 29.80
C ALA A 635 -5.26 37.19 28.92
N GLN A 636 -3.95 37.22 28.64
CA GLN A 636 -3.35 38.20 27.75
C GLN A 636 -3.94 38.11 26.34
N PHE A 637 -4.16 36.89 25.83
CA PHE A 637 -4.81 36.69 24.54
C PHE A 637 -6.27 37.15 24.53
N ALA A 638 -7.06 36.82 25.57
CA ALA A 638 -8.46 37.25 25.69
C ALA A 638 -8.60 38.78 25.64
N MET A 639 -7.75 39.51 26.37
CA MET A 639 -7.76 40.98 26.37
C MET A 639 -7.47 41.55 24.98
N LEU A 640 -6.52 40.97 24.25
CA LEU A 640 -6.17 41.41 22.89
C LEU A 640 -7.33 41.21 21.89
N LEU A 641 -8.08 40.11 22.02
CA LEU A 641 -9.23 39.83 21.17
C LEU A 641 -10.44 40.73 21.49
N GLN A 642 -10.71 41.00 22.76
CA GLN A 642 -11.79 41.90 23.18
C GLN A 642 -11.58 43.33 22.64
N ALA A 643 -10.34 43.80 22.59
CA ALA A 643 -10.00 45.09 21.99
C ALA A 643 -10.36 45.19 20.49
N HIS A 644 -10.52 44.05 19.79
CA HIS A 644 -10.82 43.97 18.36
C HIS A 644 -12.24 43.46 18.07
N LYS A 645 -13.18 43.64 19.01
CA LYS A 645 -14.62 43.31 18.89
C LYS A 645 -14.92 41.82 18.64
N VAL A 646 -14.06 40.91 19.10
CA VAL A 646 -14.36 39.47 19.12
C VAL A 646 -15.19 39.16 20.36
N ALA A 647 -16.28 38.40 20.20
CA ALA A 647 -17.09 37.98 21.32
C ALA A 647 -16.36 36.85 22.09
N VAL A 648 -15.95 37.13 23.32
CA VAL A 648 -15.23 36.18 24.18
C VAL A 648 -16.12 35.77 25.35
N THR A 649 -16.49 34.50 25.42
CA THR A 649 -17.16 33.92 26.59
C THR A 649 -16.18 33.04 27.35
N ILE A 650 -15.97 33.32 28.64
CA ILE A 650 -15.07 32.54 29.49
C ILE A 650 -15.87 31.47 30.23
N ARG A 651 -15.37 30.23 30.20
CA ARG A 651 -15.85 29.09 30.99
C ARG A 651 -14.69 28.46 31.74
N TYR A 652 -15.00 27.71 32.80
CA TYR A 652 -13.98 27.01 33.59
C TYR A 652 -14.25 25.51 33.60
N ARG A 653 -13.20 24.71 33.35
CA ARG A 653 -13.18 23.26 33.48
C ARG A 653 -11.95 22.87 34.27
N ASP A 654 -12.13 22.22 35.42
CA ASP A 654 -11.02 21.72 36.25
C ASP A 654 -9.99 22.81 36.57
N ALA A 655 -10.47 24.01 36.94
CA ALA A 655 -9.69 25.24 37.17
C ALA A 655 -8.98 25.85 35.95
N LEU A 656 -9.14 25.29 34.74
CA LEU A 656 -8.65 25.85 33.49
C LEU A 656 -9.69 26.76 32.85
N ALA A 657 -9.27 27.97 32.48
CA ALA A 657 -10.10 28.89 31.69
C ALA A 657 -10.15 28.42 30.22
N VAL A 658 -11.36 28.31 29.67
CA VAL A 658 -11.63 28.01 28.26
C VAL A 658 -12.34 29.22 27.65
N LEU A 659 -11.72 29.81 26.64
CA LEU A 659 -12.24 30.93 25.86
C LEU A 659 -13.07 30.39 24.70
N LEU A 660 -14.36 30.69 24.70
CA LEU A 660 -15.24 30.45 23.56
C LEU A 660 -15.29 31.72 22.71
N LEU A 661 -14.82 31.62 21.47
CA LEU A 661 -14.64 32.74 20.54
C LEU A 661 -15.59 32.61 19.35
N GLN A 662 -16.26 33.71 19.00
CA GLN A 662 -17.19 33.82 17.87
C GLN A 662 -16.81 34.97 16.95
#